data_AF-A0A414DCJ1-F1
#
_entry.id   AF-A0A414DCJ1-F1
#
_cell.length_a   1.000
_cell.length_b   1.000
_cell.length_c   1.000
_cell.angle_alpha   90.00
_cell.angle_beta   90.00
_cell.angle_gamma   90.00
#
_symmetry.space_group_name_H-M   'P 1'
#
loop_
_entity.id
_entity.type
_entity.pdbx_description
1 polymer ?
#
loop_
_entity_poly.entity_id
_entity_poly.type
_entity_poly.pdbx_seq_one_letter_code
_entity_poly.pdbx_strand_id
1 'polypeptide(L)'
;MKKQVKKFMSALLACVMVAVSVIAFDMNPVHAASGAITEASGWLETAYVKWTPVTGATGYNVYVKSASASDSAYVQLDDELIRKYPSYMRADAVGLKAGDYVMKIVPLNNGKENTSAAIVSDKLTVNAHDRSGFTFSSNSPVKNGVGAYNNDGTLKSNASVLYVTEANKNTVKMKIGNTEYTGVAAITQAIKAKSNCQPVAIRIIGQVTLSGLACKDVSSAYAIGVKGAANVTFEGIGDDATLYGAGVAVFQSTGIEVRNLGLMNWGGGKDGDGISLKQSLGVWVHNNDVFYGNAGSDGDQAKGDGSMDLKDNSQYVTVSYNHFWDSGKMSLCGMKSESGENWITYHHNWFDHSDSRHPRIRTMSVHVYNNYYDGNSKYGVGAAKDSEAFVEANYFRNCNYPMLSSMQGSDVLAGGIFSSENGGVIKAYNNYMEGQKSVIYANSDAGTTTASATDFDAYLATSRSETVPSTYKAKQGGKTYSNFDTKVDLGVDTADIDAPADVPSIVTKYAGRIMGGDFKWTFDNSVDDTSYSLNRPLKDKLNAYKTSLVSVGGGSISGTSHTHTYGEWTVVKAATETETGLKSRTCTGCGYNETAVIPAIGKDTPVTPDTPVSGDAKVHNFTESGTTSDFYSITGSIATNKGTATYNGLTLTKCLKMESSTSIKFTAPSAGKLTLVFGGTTAASGKGVKVNGTSKKVGSDGTLTVDVAKGAVTVTKGDAINLFYMIYTPSGTSETTHTHKYESKITKQATCTEAGVLTYTCTSTTGTCDKKTYTETIPAKGHSFSTEWTVDVEATETTPGSKSHHCTVCDAKTDVTEIPATGVVEKKNGLSKAEDGNYYYYADDVVDTSFTGFADCDNERMYVKNGKVDTTYTSVEQDGADWVYVENGKIRYDYTGIRQNKYGWWRIENGKVNLSYTGLADNENGRFYIQNGKVKFDYTNLIQDGADWVYVKNGHVKNDYTGFAENENGRFYLENGKVNFEYTNVIQDGADWVYVEKGHVNTNYTGIRQNANGWWRIKDGKVDFSYTGLADNENGRFYIENG
;
A
#
# COMPACT_ATOMS: atom_id res chain seq x y z
N MET A 1 -77.22 -7.30 -5.93
CA MET A 1 -76.21 -7.19 -4.85
C MET A 1 -75.45 -5.85 -4.90
N LYS A 2 -75.94 -4.77 -4.26
CA LYS A 2 -75.23 -3.46 -4.16
C LYS A 2 -75.33 -2.78 -2.78
N LYS A 3 -75.66 -3.52 -1.71
CA LYS A 3 -75.87 -2.96 -0.35
C LYS A 3 -75.06 -3.59 0.81
N GLN A 4 -74.30 -4.67 0.60
CA GLN A 4 -73.47 -5.27 1.66
C GLN A 4 -72.01 -4.76 1.70
N VAL A 5 -71.43 -4.33 0.57
CA VAL A 5 -70.02 -3.87 0.52
C VAL A 5 -69.78 -2.58 1.31
N LYS A 6 -70.79 -1.68 1.42
CA LYS A 6 -70.65 -0.42 2.17
C LYS A 6 -70.59 -0.60 3.70
N LYS A 7 -71.00 -1.74 4.28
CA LYS A 7 -70.94 -1.94 5.74
C LYS A 7 -69.58 -2.44 6.24
N PHE A 8 -68.73 -3.01 5.38
CA PHE A 8 -67.42 -3.52 5.80
C PHE A 8 -66.35 -2.40 5.87
N MET A 9 -66.39 -1.43 4.94
CA MET A 9 -65.44 -0.30 4.93
C MET A 9 -65.69 0.77 6.01
N SER A 10 -66.90 0.83 6.60
CA SER A 10 -67.19 1.83 7.64
C SER A 10 -66.72 1.43 9.05
N ALA A 11 -66.42 0.16 9.30
CA ALA A 11 -65.94 -0.32 10.60
C ALA A 11 -64.42 -0.20 10.74
N LEU A 12 -63.67 -0.46 9.66
CA LEU A 12 -62.20 -0.43 9.69
C LEU A 12 -61.63 0.99 9.91
N LEU A 13 -62.35 2.02 9.47
CA LEU A 13 -61.92 3.42 9.59
C LEU A 13 -62.15 4.04 10.98
N ALA A 14 -62.95 3.40 11.84
CA ALA A 14 -63.32 3.92 13.15
C ALA A 14 -62.41 3.42 14.30
N CYS A 15 -61.75 2.27 14.14
CA CYS A 15 -60.87 1.70 15.17
C CYS A 15 -59.47 2.31 15.24
N VAL A 16 -59.10 3.22 14.33
CA VAL A 16 -57.73 3.77 14.22
C VAL A 16 -57.62 5.20 14.80
N MET A 17 -58.73 5.87 15.14
CA MET A 17 -58.72 7.31 15.47
C MET A 17 -58.90 7.70 16.95
N VAL A 18 -59.08 6.78 17.91
CA VAL A 18 -59.13 7.13 19.35
C VAL A 18 -58.37 6.13 20.23
N ALA A 19 -57.05 6.28 20.27
CA ALA A 19 -56.18 5.73 21.31
C ALA A 19 -55.06 6.75 21.63
N VAL A 20 -55.47 7.91 22.15
CA VAL A 20 -54.59 8.95 22.72
C VAL A 20 -54.01 8.37 24.03
N SER A 21 -52.71 8.49 24.34
CA SER A 21 -52.20 9.62 25.14
C SER A 21 -50.67 9.60 25.28
N VAL A 22 -50.08 10.80 25.29
CA VAL A 22 -48.70 11.13 25.74
C VAL A 22 -47.54 10.40 25.03
N ILE A 23 -47.18 10.89 23.85
CA ILE A 23 -45.76 11.05 23.50
C ILE A 23 -45.57 12.54 23.23
N ALA A 24 -44.59 13.16 23.88
CA ALA A 24 -44.25 14.55 23.60
C ALA A 24 -43.71 14.64 22.17
N PHE A 25 -44.32 15.49 21.35
CA PHE A 25 -43.67 15.91 20.10
C PHE A 25 -42.50 16.81 20.47
N ASP A 26 -41.30 16.23 20.54
CA ASP A 26 -40.10 17.03 20.28
C ASP A 26 -40.27 17.61 18.87
N MET A 27 -40.43 18.92 18.83
CA MET A 27 -40.45 19.66 17.58
C MET A 27 -39.03 19.64 17.03
N ASN A 28 -38.71 18.61 16.22
CA ASN A 28 -37.53 18.64 15.37
C ASN A 28 -37.51 20.00 14.66
N PRO A 29 -36.43 20.80 14.80
CA PRO A 29 -36.36 22.09 14.15
C PRO A 29 -36.48 21.86 12.64
N VAL A 30 -37.41 22.57 12.02
CA VAL A 30 -37.50 22.65 10.55
C VAL A 30 -36.25 23.38 10.09
N HIS A 31 -35.20 22.62 9.72
CA HIS A 31 -33.97 23.16 9.17
C HIS A 31 -34.23 23.74 7.77
N ALA A 32 -34.67 24.99 7.75
CA ALA A 32 -34.92 25.73 6.53
C ALA A 32 -33.61 26.20 5.88
N ALA A 33 -32.98 25.34 5.06
CA ALA A 33 -32.08 25.76 3.96
C ALA A 33 -31.67 24.58 3.03
N SER A 34 -32.61 23.83 2.45
CA SER A 34 -32.27 22.85 1.40
C SER A 34 -31.66 23.49 0.13
N GLY A 35 -31.89 24.78 -0.09
CA GLY A 35 -31.39 25.54 -1.26
C GLY A 35 -29.89 25.86 -1.30
N ALA A 36 -29.08 25.29 -0.41
CA ALA A 36 -27.62 25.48 -0.39
C ALA A 36 -26.83 24.25 -0.89
N ILE A 37 -27.35 23.03 -0.71
CA ILE A 37 -26.80 21.82 -1.35
C ILE A 37 -27.27 21.81 -2.80
N THR A 38 -26.33 21.65 -3.72
CA THR A 38 -26.58 21.63 -5.18
C THR A 38 -26.62 20.21 -5.73
N GLU A 39 -25.97 19.26 -5.07
CA GLU A 39 -25.91 17.85 -5.46
C GLU A 39 -25.59 17.00 -4.22
N ALA A 40 -26.21 15.84 -4.05
CA ALA A 40 -25.84 14.89 -3.00
C ALA A 40 -26.27 13.47 -3.40
N SER A 41 -25.40 12.48 -3.20
CA SER A 41 -25.74 11.07 -3.43
C SER A 41 -24.86 10.13 -2.61
N GLY A 42 -25.37 8.92 -2.36
CA GLY A 42 -24.53 7.76 -2.07
C GLY A 42 -24.06 7.08 -3.36
N TRP A 43 -23.00 6.29 -3.26
CA TRP A 43 -22.40 5.49 -4.33
C TRP A 43 -21.91 4.15 -3.76
N LEU A 44 -20.92 3.52 -4.39
CA LEU A 44 -20.15 2.41 -3.85
C LEU A 44 -19.22 2.92 -2.74
N GLU A 45 -19.48 2.49 -1.50
CA GLU A 45 -18.69 2.72 -0.27
C GLU A 45 -18.34 4.19 0.04
N THR A 46 -19.09 5.10 -0.59
CA THR A 46 -18.86 6.54 -0.59
C THR A 46 -20.20 7.27 -0.58
N ALA A 47 -20.27 8.37 0.14
CA ALA A 47 -21.34 9.36 0.01
C ALA A 47 -20.73 10.75 -0.21
N TYR A 48 -21.34 11.57 -1.06
CA TYR A 48 -20.82 12.91 -1.36
C TYR A 48 -21.90 13.97 -1.34
N VAL A 49 -21.45 15.21 -1.11
CA VAL A 49 -22.26 16.43 -1.16
C VAL A 49 -21.51 17.54 -1.91
N LYS A 50 -22.22 18.32 -2.72
CA LYS A 50 -21.77 19.58 -3.32
C LYS A 50 -22.69 20.70 -2.84
N TRP A 51 -22.13 21.87 -2.50
CA TRP A 51 -22.90 23.01 -2.00
C TRP A 51 -22.34 24.35 -2.46
N THR A 52 -23.20 25.37 -2.53
CA THR A 52 -22.77 26.75 -2.79
C THR A 52 -22.06 27.33 -1.55
N PRO A 53 -20.87 27.96 -1.68
CA PRO A 53 -20.18 28.56 -0.54
C PRO A 53 -21.01 29.65 0.15
N VAL A 54 -21.14 29.56 1.48
CA VAL A 54 -21.78 30.57 2.32
C VAL A 54 -20.92 31.84 2.37
N THR A 55 -21.53 33.00 2.10
CA THR A 55 -20.83 34.29 2.14
C THR A 55 -20.30 34.59 3.55
N GLY A 56 -19.01 34.92 3.64
CA GLY A 56 -18.33 35.23 4.90
C GLY A 56 -17.78 34.02 5.66
N ALA A 57 -18.05 32.79 5.20
CA ALA A 57 -17.43 31.60 5.77
C ALA A 57 -15.92 31.57 5.45
N THR A 58 -15.10 31.38 6.48
CA THR A 58 -13.65 31.18 6.39
C THR A 58 -13.27 29.71 6.14
N GLY A 59 -14.23 28.79 6.28
CA GLY A 59 -14.03 27.37 6.04
C GLY A 59 -15.28 26.53 6.31
N TYR A 60 -15.16 25.20 6.34
CA TYR A 60 -16.24 24.26 6.61
C TYR A 60 -15.74 23.04 7.40
N ASN A 61 -16.53 22.60 8.38
CA ASN A 61 -16.49 21.23 8.86
C ASN A 61 -17.59 20.44 8.15
N VAL A 62 -17.32 19.18 7.80
CA VAL A 62 -18.33 18.25 7.26
C VAL A 62 -18.36 17.00 8.12
N TYR A 63 -19.57 16.49 8.39
CA TYR A 63 -19.81 15.33 9.22
C TYR A 63 -20.66 14.30 8.48
N VAL A 64 -20.51 13.02 8.82
CA VAL A 64 -21.34 11.91 8.33
C VAL A 64 -21.84 11.06 9.49
N LYS A 65 -23.06 10.54 9.39
CA LYS A 65 -23.60 9.48 10.26
C LYS A 65 -24.55 8.58 9.49
N SER A 66 -24.81 7.38 10.00
CA SER A 66 -25.95 6.59 9.51
C SER A 66 -27.25 7.36 9.74
N ALA A 67 -28.17 7.32 8.76
CA ALA A 67 -29.41 8.09 8.76
C ALA A 67 -30.27 7.81 10.01
N SER A 68 -30.27 6.57 10.51
CA SER A 68 -31.01 6.14 11.70
C SER A 68 -30.32 6.41 13.04
N ALA A 69 -29.06 6.84 13.04
CA ALA A 69 -28.31 7.15 14.27
C ALA A 69 -28.67 8.53 14.82
N SER A 70 -28.47 8.75 16.13
CA SER A 70 -28.60 10.06 16.76
C SER A 70 -27.55 11.06 16.27
N ASP A 71 -27.81 12.36 16.41
CA ASP A 71 -26.87 13.41 16.03
C ASP A 71 -25.55 13.39 16.82
N SER A 72 -25.51 12.71 17.96
CA SER A 72 -24.27 12.43 18.69
C SER A 72 -23.32 11.47 17.96
N ALA A 73 -23.79 10.77 16.92
CA ALA A 73 -23.00 9.82 16.12
C ALA A 73 -22.39 10.44 14.86
N TYR A 74 -22.47 11.76 14.68
CA TYR A 74 -21.78 12.47 13.60
C TYR A 74 -20.25 12.37 13.76
N VAL A 75 -19.58 11.77 12.78
CA VAL A 75 -18.11 11.72 12.67
C VAL A 75 -17.67 12.81 11.70
N GLN A 76 -16.68 13.63 12.09
CA GLN A 76 -16.09 14.66 11.23
C GLN A 76 -15.25 14.01 10.13
N LEU A 77 -15.31 14.53 8.92
CA LEU A 77 -14.39 14.16 7.84
C LEU A 77 -13.04 14.88 8.00
N ASP A 78 -11.97 14.23 7.53
CA ASP A 78 -10.67 14.88 7.35
C ASP A 78 -10.79 16.09 6.41
N ASP A 79 -9.99 17.14 6.63
CA ASP A 79 -10.09 18.39 5.85
C ASP A 79 -9.79 18.16 4.37
N GLU A 80 -8.90 17.21 4.07
CA GLU A 80 -8.51 16.81 2.72
C GLU A 80 -9.64 16.13 1.92
N LEU A 81 -10.68 15.62 2.60
CA LEU A 81 -11.89 15.13 1.94
C LEU A 81 -12.84 16.26 1.54
N ILE A 82 -12.56 17.50 1.98
CA ILE A 82 -13.29 18.72 1.61
C ILE A 82 -12.48 19.49 0.54
N ARG A 83 -13.16 19.92 -0.53
CA ARG A 83 -12.56 20.53 -1.72
C ARG A 83 -13.34 21.75 -2.18
N LYS A 84 -12.61 22.73 -2.72
CA LYS A 84 -13.18 23.91 -3.38
C LYS A 84 -13.06 23.81 -4.90
N TYR A 85 -14.15 24.10 -5.58
CA TYR A 85 -14.25 24.26 -7.04
C TYR A 85 -14.69 25.71 -7.36
N PRO A 86 -14.73 26.13 -8.63
CA PRO A 86 -14.95 27.55 -8.97
C PRO A 86 -16.32 28.10 -8.54
N SER A 87 -17.35 27.25 -8.48
CA SER A 87 -18.74 27.63 -8.15
C SER A 87 -19.34 26.87 -6.95
N TYR A 88 -18.67 25.82 -6.45
CA TYR A 88 -19.17 24.98 -5.37
C TYR A 88 -18.05 24.48 -4.46
N MET A 89 -18.40 24.06 -3.24
CA MET A 89 -17.59 23.18 -2.40
C MET A 89 -18.08 21.74 -2.57
N ARG A 90 -17.20 20.76 -2.37
CA ARG A 90 -17.52 19.32 -2.39
C ARG A 90 -16.91 18.63 -1.17
N ALA A 91 -17.57 17.60 -0.67
CA ALA A 91 -16.99 16.66 0.29
C ALA A 91 -17.43 15.23 0.01
N ASP A 92 -16.53 14.27 0.19
CA ASP A 92 -16.78 12.84 -0.05
C ASP A 92 -16.41 12.04 1.21
N ALA A 93 -17.41 11.46 1.86
CA ALA A 93 -17.24 10.51 2.95
C ALA A 93 -16.97 9.12 2.35
N VAL A 94 -15.72 8.65 2.46
CA VAL A 94 -15.22 7.41 1.84
C VAL A 94 -14.92 6.32 2.88
N GLY A 95 -15.01 5.05 2.48
CA GLY A 95 -14.84 3.91 3.39
C GLY A 95 -16.07 3.65 4.24
N LEU A 96 -17.26 3.93 3.68
CA LEU A 96 -18.54 3.70 4.32
C LEU A 96 -19.03 2.28 4.04
N LYS A 97 -19.62 1.65 5.06
CA LYS A 97 -20.37 0.42 4.89
C LYS A 97 -21.63 0.68 4.07
N ALA A 98 -22.12 -0.33 3.36
CA ALA A 98 -23.42 -0.26 2.71
C ALA A 98 -24.54 0.06 3.71
N GLY A 99 -25.41 1.00 3.38
CA GLY A 99 -26.49 1.49 4.24
C GLY A 99 -26.95 2.92 3.92
N ASP A 100 -27.89 3.43 4.71
CA ASP A 100 -28.37 4.81 4.59
C ASP A 100 -27.61 5.76 5.53
N TYR A 101 -27.22 6.91 4.99
CA TYR A 101 -26.43 7.95 5.65
C TYR A 101 -27.06 9.35 5.49
N VAL A 102 -26.62 10.29 6.32
CA VAL A 102 -26.82 11.73 6.13
C VAL A 102 -25.51 12.47 6.39
N MET A 103 -25.27 13.53 5.62
CA MET A 103 -24.11 14.39 5.77
C MET A 103 -24.53 15.78 6.26
N LYS A 104 -23.74 16.37 7.16
CA LYS A 104 -23.98 17.70 7.74
C LYS A 104 -22.79 18.60 7.43
N ILE A 105 -23.04 19.73 6.78
CA ILE A 105 -22.09 20.76 6.41
C ILE A 105 -22.24 21.92 7.41
N VAL A 106 -21.15 22.36 8.04
CA VAL A 106 -21.15 23.45 9.01
C VAL A 106 -20.14 24.52 8.58
N PRO A 107 -20.59 25.73 8.19
CA PRO A 107 -19.66 26.81 7.83
C PRO A 107 -18.92 27.33 9.07
N LEU A 108 -17.65 27.69 8.88
CA LEU A 108 -16.80 28.27 9.90
C LEU A 108 -16.71 29.79 9.72
N ASN A 109 -16.89 30.55 10.79
CA ASN A 109 -16.68 31.99 10.83
C ASN A 109 -15.50 32.27 11.77
N ASN A 110 -14.35 32.72 11.22
CA ASN A 110 -13.11 32.94 11.97
C ASN A 110 -12.68 31.71 12.81
N GLY A 111 -12.72 30.52 12.20
CA GLY A 111 -12.33 29.27 12.85
C GLY A 111 -13.30 28.77 13.94
N LYS A 112 -14.57 29.20 13.92
CA LYS A 112 -15.62 28.67 14.80
C LYS A 112 -16.83 28.23 13.99
N GLU A 113 -17.41 27.09 14.36
CA GLU A 113 -18.64 26.60 13.74
C GLU A 113 -19.81 27.59 13.91
N ASN A 114 -20.43 27.93 12.78
CA ASN A 114 -21.70 28.63 12.75
C ASN A 114 -22.83 27.60 12.57
N THR A 115 -23.15 26.89 13.65
CA THR A 115 -24.14 25.80 13.66
C THR A 115 -25.54 26.24 13.26
N SER A 116 -25.89 27.53 13.40
CA SER A 116 -27.18 28.07 12.95
C SER A 116 -27.30 28.18 11.42
N ALA A 117 -26.17 28.09 10.71
CA ALA A 117 -26.10 28.00 9.24
C ALA A 117 -25.64 26.60 8.77
N ALA A 118 -25.74 25.58 9.64
CA ALA A 118 -25.49 24.20 9.24
C ALA A 118 -26.59 23.70 8.29
N ILE A 119 -26.19 22.90 7.30
CA ILE A 119 -27.08 22.29 6.30
C ILE A 119 -26.91 20.79 6.39
N VAL A 120 -28.02 20.04 6.37
CA VAL A 120 -28.02 18.57 6.40
C VAL A 120 -28.56 18.06 5.07
N SER A 121 -27.93 17.05 4.49
CA SER A 121 -28.40 16.39 3.28
C SER A 121 -29.69 15.61 3.54
N ASP A 122 -30.44 15.35 2.47
CA ASP A 122 -31.38 14.23 2.46
C ASP A 122 -30.64 12.88 2.63
N LYS A 123 -31.41 11.81 2.74
CA LYS A 123 -30.91 10.44 2.93
C LYS A 123 -30.07 9.98 1.73
N LEU A 124 -28.82 9.60 1.97
CA LEU A 124 -27.86 9.11 0.98
C LEU A 124 -27.71 7.58 1.12
N THR A 125 -28.10 6.82 0.10
CA THR A 125 -28.00 5.35 0.13
C THR A 125 -26.67 4.90 -0.48
N VAL A 126 -25.81 4.32 0.36
CA VAL A 126 -24.49 3.78 0.00
C VAL A 126 -24.61 2.27 -0.23
N ASN A 127 -23.99 1.77 -1.30
CA ASN A 127 -23.93 0.36 -1.65
C ASN A 127 -22.51 -0.18 -1.40
N ALA A 128 -22.34 -1.51 -1.32
CA ALA A 128 -21.01 -2.12 -1.29
C ALA A 128 -20.42 -2.17 -2.70
N HIS A 129 -19.09 -2.19 -2.83
CA HIS A 129 -18.44 -2.69 -4.04
C HIS A 129 -18.67 -4.21 -4.17
N ASP A 130 -18.87 -4.66 -5.41
CA ASP A 130 -18.96 -6.07 -5.79
C ASP A 130 -17.60 -6.77 -5.60
N ARG A 131 -17.51 -7.61 -4.57
CA ARG A 131 -16.31 -8.35 -4.17
C ARG A 131 -16.34 -9.79 -4.68
N SER A 132 -16.42 -9.93 -5.99
CA SER A 132 -16.45 -11.22 -6.67
C SER A 132 -15.22 -11.46 -7.56
N GLY A 133 -15.09 -12.69 -8.07
CA GLY A 133 -13.91 -13.15 -8.81
C GLY A 133 -12.77 -13.65 -7.90
N PHE A 134 -11.71 -14.13 -8.54
CA PHE A 134 -10.67 -14.91 -7.88
C PHE A 134 -9.92 -14.19 -6.75
N THR A 135 -9.85 -12.86 -6.70
CA THR A 135 -9.26 -12.18 -5.51
C THR A 135 -10.02 -12.48 -4.22
N PHE A 136 -11.31 -12.81 -4.31
CA PHE A 136 -12.20 -13.06 -3.17
C PHE A 136 -12.55 -14.54 -2.97
N SER A 137 -12.11 -15.44 -3.85
CA SER A 137 -12.39 -16.86 -3.73
C SER A 137 -11.84 -17.45 -2.43
N SER A 138 -12.44 -18.56 -1.98
CA SER A 138 -12.05 -19.29 -0.76
C SER A 138 -10.58 -19.74 -0.74
N ASN A 139 -9.93 -19.89 -1.90
CA ASN A 139 -8.51 -20.22 -2.00
C ASN A 139 -7.59 -18.99 -2.04
N SER A 140 -8.12 -17.78 -2.22
CA SER A 140 -7.34 -16.55 -2.20
C SER A 140 -6.71 -16.30 -0.82
N PRO A 141 -5.42 -15.94 -0.76
CA PRO A 141 -4.76 -15.59 0.50
C PRO A 141 -5.25 -14.26 1.09
N VAL A 142 -6.02 -13.46 0.35
CA VAL A 142 -6.46 -12.11 0.74
C VAL A 142 -7.98 -11.95 0.84
N LYS A 143 -8.72 -13.06 0.76
CA LYS A 143 -10.20 -13.13 0.79
C LYS A 143 -10.89 -12.40 1.95
N ASN A 144 -10.16 -12.08 3.03
CA ASN A 144 -10.68 -11.39 4.22
C ASN A 144 -10.51 -9.86 4.20
N GLY A 145 -10.06 -9.28 3.08
CA GLY A 145 -9.95 -7.83 2.89
C GLY A 145 -8.69 -7.46 2.11
N VAL A 146 -8.87 -6.90 0.91
CA VAL A 146 -7.80 -6.45 0.02
C VAL A 146 -7.34 -5.04 0.42
N GLY A 147 -6.06 -4.71 0.23
CA GLY A 147 -5.55 -3.36 0.48
C GLY A 147 -5.72 -2.90 1.93
N ALA A 148 -6.13 -1.66 2.11
CA ALA A 148 -6.37 -1.01 3.40
C ALA A 148 -7.78 -1.24 3.97
N TYR A 149 -8.66 -1.92 3.23
CA TYR A 149 -10.09 -2.01 3.54
C TYR A 149 -10.54 -3.42 3.96
N ASN A 150 -11.60 -3.47 4.77
CA ASN A 150 -12.33 -4.68 5.12
C ASN A 150 -13.31 -5.06 4.01
N ASN A 151 -13.82 -6.29 4.03
CA ASN A 151 -14.84 -6.74 3.07
C ASN A 151 -16.20 -6.02 3.18
N ASP A 152 -16.44 -5.24 4.24
CA ASP A 152 -17.65 -4.42 4.38
C ASP A 152 -17.46 -2.95 3.96
N GLY A 153 -16.31 -2.62 3.38
CA GLY A 153 -15.96 -1.28 2.88
C GLY A 153 -15.35 -0.33 3.89
N THR A 154 -15.30 -0.70 5.17
CA THR A 154 -14.64 0.12 6.20
C THR A 154 -13.12 0.01 6.13
N LEU A 155 -12.39 1.07 6.50
CA LEU A 155 -10.94 0.99 6.69
C LEU A 155 -10.58 -0.03 7.78
N LYS A 156 -9.50 -0.78 7.60
CA LYS A 156 -8.88 -1.61 8.65
C LYS A 156 -8.50 -0.70 9.84
N SER A 157 -8.71 -1.14 11.08
CA SER A 157 -8.60 -0.28 12.26
C SER A 157 -7.19 0.26 12.55
N ASN A 158 -6.16 -0.38 12.00
CA ASN A 158 -4.77 0.07 12.04
C ASN A 158 -4.28 0.66 10.71
N ALA A 159 -5.15 0.92 9.73
CA ALA A 159 -4.76 1.47 8.45
C ALA A 159 -4.23 2.91 8.60
N SER A 160 -3.12 3.20 7.92
CA SER A 160 -2.60 4.55 7.77
C SER A 160 -3.09 5.18 6.47
N VAL A 161 -3.54 6.43 6.50
CA VAL A 161 -4.07 7.16 5.34
C VAL A 161 -3.07 8.22 4.89
N LEU A 162 -2.80 8.30 3.58
CA LEU A 162 -1.95 9.31 2.95
C LEU A 162 -2.77 10.14 1.95
N TYR A 163 -2.92 11.44 2.19
CA TYR A 163 -3.59 12.34 1.24
C TYR A 163 -2.57 12.97 0.28
N VAL A 164 -2.70 12.65 -1.02
CA VAL A 164 -1.77 13.05 -2.07
C VAL A 164 -2.47 14.01 -3.05
N THR A 165 -1.81 15.14 -3.27
CA THR A 165 -2.19 16.21 -4.20
C THR A 165 -0.96 16.60 -5.03
N GLU A 166 -1.15 17.34 -6.11
CA GLU A 166 -0.02 17.87 -6.89
C GLU A 166 0.93 18.73 -6.05
N ALA A 167 0.37 19.52 -5.11
CA ALA A 167 1.13 20.44 -4.28
C ALA A 167 1.96 19.73 -3.19
N ASN A 168 1.47 18.62 -2.62
CA ASN A 168 2.12 17.96 -1.49
C ASN A 168 2.83 16.63 -1.81
N LYS A 169 2.73 16.08 -3.03
CA LYS A 169 3.32 14.76 -3.36
C LYS A 169 4.82 14.61 -3.04
N ASN A 170 5.58 15.70 -3.02
CA ASN A 170 7.02 15.71 -2.68
C ASN A 170 7.29 15.95 -1.18
N THR A 171 6.31 16.40 -0.41
CA THR A 171 6.45 16.89 0.98
C THR A 171 5.53 16.19 1.98
N VAL A 172 4.57 15.40 1.52
CA VAL A 172 3.67 14.59 2.34
C VAL A 172 4.47 13.55 3.13
N LYS A 173 4.04 13.23 4.35
CA LYS A 173 4.79 12.41 5.31
C LYS A 173 4.01 11.19 5.77
N MET A 174 4.71 10.09 6.01
CA MET A 174 4.15 8.90 6.64
C MET A 174 5.23 8.14 7.41
N LYS A 175 4.85 7.57 8.56
CA LYS A 175 5.70 6.62 9.29
C LYS A 175 5.48 5.22 8.77
N ILE A 176 6.55 4.56 8.34
CA ILE A 176 6.57 3.15 7.97
C ILE A 176 7.45 2.43 9.00
N GLY A 177 6.85 1.55 9.79
CA GLY A 177 7.46 1.11 11.04
C GLY A 177 7.70 2.32 11.97
N ASN A 178 8.93 2.46 12.47
CA ASN A 178 9.31 3.57 13.34
C ASN A 178 9.88 4.81 12.61
N THR A 179 10.11 4.73 11.30
CA THR A 179 10.80 5.77 10.52
C THR A 179 9.81 6.63 9.74
N GLU A 180 9.96 7.96 9.82
CA GLU A 180 9.17 8.92 9.04
C GLU A 180 9.81 9.17 7.67
N TYR A 181 9.05 8.94 6.61
CA TYR A 181 9.45 9.18 5.22
C TYR A 181 8.70 10.40 4.67
N THR A 182 9.36 11.15 3.78
CA THR A 182 8.82 12.36 3.14
C THR A 182 8.80 12.18 1.62
N GLY A 183 7.67 12.49 0.98
CA GLY A 183 7.43 12.34 -0.45
C GLY A 183 6.90 10.96 -0.84
N VAL A 184 5.96 10.91 -1.79
CA VAL A 184 5.24 9.71 -2.21
C VAL A 184 6.18 8.63 -2.74
N ALA A 185 7.16 8.98 -3.58
CA ALA A 185 8.16 8.04 -4.08
C ALA A 185 8.95 7.35 -2.96
N ALA A 186 9.33 8.07 -1.91
CA ALA A 186 10.07 7.51 -0.77
C ALA A 186 9.16 6.64 0.12
N ILE A 187 7.94 7.10 0.41
CA ILE A 187 6.95 6.35 1.21
C ILE A 187 6.59 5.03 0.50
N THR A 188 6.25 5.07 -0.78
CA THR A 188 5.90 3.86 -1.57
C THR A 188 7.09 2.91 -1.77
N GLN A 189 8.32 3.43 -1.81
CA GLN A 189 9.51 2.58 -1.76
C GLN A 189 9.69 1.92 -0.38
N ALA A 190 9.45 2.64 0.71
CA ALA A 190 9.63 2.14 2.09
C ALA A 190 8.59 1.10 2.51
N ILE A 191 7.38 1.13 1.96
CA ILE A 191 6.33 0.13 2.23
C ILE A 191 6.78 -1.25 1.71
N LYS A 192 7.29 -2.10 2.60
CA LYS A 192 7.56 -3.52 2.38
C LYS A 192 6.80 -4.37 3.40
N ALA A 193 6.33 -5.55 3.00
CA ALA A 193 5.59 -6.46 3.88
C ALA A 193 6.38 -6.90 5.13
N LYS A 194 7.72 -6.90 5.07
CA LYS A 194 8.61 -7.23 6.20
C LYS A 194 8.88 -6.07 7.17
N SER A 195 8.70 -4.81 6.75
CA SER A 195 9.02 -3.61 7.54
C SER A 195 7.80 -2.78 7.94
N ASN A 196 6.67 -2.96 7.24
CA ASN A 196 5.46 -2.20 7.42
C ASN A 196 4.38 -3.03 8.15
N CYS A 197 4.14 -2.71 9.42
CA CYS A 197 3.20 -3.46 10.28
C CYS A 197 1.72 -3.10 10.10
N GLN A 198 1.37 -2.25 9.12
CA GLN A 198 0.04 -1.64 9.01
C GLN A 198 -0.44 -1.55 7.54
N PRO A 199 -1.74 -1.67 7.25
CA PRO A 199 -2.29 -1.37 5.94
C PRO A 199 -2.12 0.12 5.57
N VAL A 200 -2.05 0.45 4.28
CA VAL A 200 -1.86 1.84 3.82
C VAL A 200 -2.86 2.21 2.72
N ALA A 201 -3.67 3.24 2.94
CA ALA A 201 -4.53 3.84 1.92
C ALA A 201 -3.87 5.11 1.36
N ILE A 202 -3.51 5.10 0.08
CA ILE A 202 -2.92 6.23 -0.64
C ILE A 202 -4.04 6.89 -1.46
N ARG A 203 -4.52 8.02 -0.95
CA ARG A 203 -5.68 8.76 -1.48
C ARG A 203 -5.23 9.90 -2.41
N ILE A 204 -5.46 9.73 -3.71
CA ILE A 204 -5.16 10.71 -4.76
C ILE A 204 -6.32 11.70 -4.87
N ILE A 205 -6.03 13.00 -4.81
CA ILE A 205 -7.02 14.08 -4.90
C ILE A 205 -6.68 15.03 -6.06
N GLY A 206 -7.65 15.22 -6.96
CA GLY A 206 -7.47 16.01 -8.18
C GLY A 206 -6.44 15.41 -9.15
N GLN A 207 -5.88 16.25 -10.02
CA GLN A 207 -4.86 15.87 -10.99
C GLN A 207 -3.47 15.88 -10.34
N VAL A 208 -2.77 14.75 -10.38
CA VAL A 208 -1.40 14.58 -9.85
C VAL A 208 -0.48 14.05 -10.95
N THR A 209 0.64 14.74 -11.20
CA THR A 209 1.59 14.43 -12.28
C THR A 209 2.74 13.54 -11.84
N LEU A 210 3.32 12.77 -12.79
CA LEU A 210 4.37 11.75 -12.54
C LEU A 210 5.57 12.20 -11.70
N SER A 211 6.01 13.47 -11.81
CA SER A 211 7.16 13.97 -11.05
C SER A 211 6.92 13.81 -9.54
N GLY A 212 7.85 13.17 -8.82
CA GLY A 212 7.72 12.89 -7.38
C GLY A 212 6.92 11.64 -7.00
N LEU A 213 6.26 10.97 -7.96
CA LEU A 213 5.50 9.73 -7.71
C LEU A 213 6.30 8.45 -7.97
N ALA A 214 7.29 8.50 -8.86
CA ALA A 214 8.01 7.34 -9.36
C ALA A 214 8.86 6.65 -8.28
N CYS A 215 8.35 5.55 -7.72
CA CYS A 215 9.09 4.69 -6.82
C CYS A 215 10.27 4.02 -7.55
N LYS A 216 11.47 4.09 -6.98
CA LYS A 216 12.72 3.61 -7.61
C LYS A 216 12.63 2.14 -8.06
N ASP A 217 12.00 1.29 -7.25
CA ASP A 217 11.87 -0.15 -7.48
C ASP A 217 10.97 -0.54 -8.65
N VAL A 218 10.14 0.40 -9.13
CA VAL A 218 9.19 0.22 -10.26
C VAL A 218 9.35 1.33 -11.31
N SER A 219 10.45 2.10 -11.23
CA SER A 219 10.66 3.33 -12.01
C SER A 219 10.58 3.17 -13.53
N SER A 220 10.89 1.98 -14.05
CA SER A 220 10.74 1.62 -15.47
C SER A 220 9.30 1.50 -15.95
N ALA A 221 8.30 1.50 -15.05
CA ALA A 221 6.88 1.53 -15.40
C ALA A 221 6.30 2.96 -15.49
N TYR A 222 7.09 4.00 -15.17
CA TYR A 222 6.63 5.40 -15.16
C TYR A 222 5.33 5.59 -14.35
N ALA A 223 5.34 5.08 -13.12
CA ALA A 223 4.14 4.87 -12.32
C ALA A 223 4.34 5.24 -10.83
N ILE A 224 3.25 5.60 -10.15
CA ILE A 224 3.18 5.41 -8.70
C ILE A 224 3.10 3.90 -8.42
N GLY A 225 3.81 3.38 -7.42
CA GLY A 225 3.76 1.93 -7.23
C GLY A 225 4.63 1.38 -6.13
N VAL A 226 4.41 0.09 -5.85
CA VAL A 226 5.03 -0.65 -4.75
C VAL A 226 5.70 -1.92 -5.24
N LYS A 227 6.77 -2.31 -4.54
CA LYS A 227 7.45 -3.59 -4.73
C LYS A 227 7.66 -4.30 -3.40
N GLY A 228 7.25 -5.55 -3.27
CA GLY A 228 7.41 -6.32 -2.02
C GLY A 228 6.47 -5.87 -0.89
N ALA A 229 5.35 -5.22 -1.22
CA ALA A 229 4.41 -4.63 -0.27
C ALA A 229 3.26 -5.60 0.09
N ALA A 230 2.53 -5.28 1.16
CA ALA A 230 1.27 -5.92 1.47
C ALA A 230 0.22 -4.93 1.98
N ASN A 231 -1.06 -5.20 1.72
CA ASN A 231 -2.21 -4.41 2.22
C ASN A 231 -2.14 -2.90 1.87
N VAL A 232 -1.93 -2.58 0.59
CA VAL A 232 -1.91 -1.20 0.07
C VAL A 232 -3.11 -0.96 -0.84
N THR A 233 -3.82 0.14 -0.64
CA THR A 233 -4.84 0.65 -1.58
C THR A 233 -4.33 1.93 -2.23
N PHE A 234 -4.41 2.00 -3.55
CA PHE A 234 -4.36 3.26 -4.30
C PHE A 234 -5.79 3.66 -4.63
N GLU A 235 -6.25 4.79 -4.12
CA GLU A 235 -7.65 5.23 -4.18
C GLU A 235 -7.73 6.66 -4.70
N GLY A 236 -8.53 6.93 -5.72
CA GLY A 236 -8.90 8.30 -6.06
C GLY A 236 -10.09 8.79 -5.22
N ILE A 237 -10.12 10.07 -4.87
CA ILE A 237 -11.24 10.68 -4.13
C ILE A 237 -11.96 11.70 -5.02
N GLY A 238 -13.28 11.54 -5.15
CA GLY A 238 -14.11 12.35 -6.05
C GLY A 238 -14.11 11.80 -7.48
N ASP A 239 -14.70 12.56 -8.41
CA ASP A 239 -14.83 12.23 -9.84
C ASP A 239 -13.66 12.76 -10.69
N ASP A 240 -12.75 13.57 -10.10
CA ASP A 240 -11.64 14.24 -10.78
C ASP A 240 -10.24 13.75 -10.36
N ALA A 241 -10.16 12.75 -9.47
CA ALA A 241 -8.91 12.12 -9.09
C ALA A 241 -8.23 11.48 -10.31
N THR A 242 -7.04 11.99 -10.66
CA THR A 242 -6.38 11.70 -11.94
C THR A 242 -4.87 11.58 -11.76
N LEU A 243 -4.29 10.46 -12.21
CA LEU A 243 -2.86 10.33 -12.45
C LEU A 243 -2.56 10.75 -13.88
N TYR A 244 -1.77 11.82 -14.04
CA TYR A 244 -1.46 12.43 -15.34
C TYR A 244 0.03 12.24 -15.68
N GLY A 245 0.32 11.60 -16.81
CA GLY A 245 1.69 11.20 -17.14
C GLY A 245 2.13 9.88 -16.49
N ALA A 246 1.40 9.41 -15.47
CA ALA A 246 1.78 8.29 -14.60
C ALA A 246 0.80 7.12 -14.69
N GLY A 247 1.34 5.88 -14.69
CA GLY A 247 0.57 4.67 -14.43
C GLY A 247 0.54 4.26 -12.96
N VAL A 248 0.09 3.03 -12.69
CA VAL A 248 0.19 2.33 -11.39
C VAL A 248 0.99 1.03 -11.55
N ALA A 249 1.95 0.76 -10.67
CA ALA A 249 2.78 -0.45 -10.71
C ALA A 249 2.75 -1.25 -9.40
N VAL A 250 2.53 -2.56 -9.51
CA VAL A 250 2.40 -3.47 -8.37
C VAL A 250 3.24 -4.72 -8.64
N PHE A 251 4.47 -4.75 -8.12
CA PHE A 251 5.41 -5.84 -8.35
C PHE A 251 5.64 -6.64 -7.07
N GLN A 252 5.68 -7.98 -7.13
CA GLN A 252 6.02 -8.85 -5.99
C GLN A 252 5.22 -8.54 -4.70
N SER A 253 3.96 -8.12 -4.81
CA SER A 253 3.17 -7.56 -3.70
C SER A 253 1.86 -8.32 -3.49
N THR A 254 1.32 -8.29 -2.27
CA THR A 254 0.18 -9.14 -1.87
C THR A 254 -0.97 -8.33 -1.26
N GLY A 255 -2.21 -8.55 -1.70
CA GLY A 255 -3.38 -7.86 -1.14
C GLY A 255 -3.37 -6.38 -1.49
N ILE A 256 -3.39 -6.08 -2.78
CA ILE A 256 -3.27 -4.70 -3.31
C ILE A 256 -4.56 -4.31 -4.02
N GLU A 257 -5.02 -3.09 -3.79
CA GLU A 257 -6.26 -2.55 -4.35
C GLU A 257 -5.93 -1.28 -5.16
N VAL A 258 -6.54 -1.12 -6.34
CA VAL A 258 -6.35 0.05 -7.21
C VAL A 258 -7.73 0.51 -7.67
N ARG A 259 -8.21 1.66 -7.18
CA ARG A 259 -9.61 2.09 -7.37
C ARG A 259 -9.86 3.57 -7.56
N ASN A 260 -10.93 3.89 -8.31
CA ASN A 260 -11.44 5.24 -8.53
C ASN A 260 -10.40 6.23 -9.09
N LEU A 261 -9.44 5.76 -9.90
CA LEU A 261 -8.42 6.59 -10.54
C LEU A 261 -8.74 6.85 -12.02
N GLY A 262 -8.46 8.06 -12.49
CA GLY A 262 -8.35 8.38 -13.91
C GLY A 262 -6.90 8.33 -14.36
N LEU A 263 -6.54 7.47 -15.31
CA LEU A 263 -5.17 7.32 -15.80
C LEU A 263 -5.07 7.93 -17.19
N MET A 264 -4.43 9.10 -17.29
CA MET A 264 -4.32 9.87 -18.53
C MET A 264 -2.86 10.06 -18.94
N ASN A 265 -2.57 9.81 -20.21
CA ASN A 265 -1.26 10.05 -20.82
C ASN A 265 -0.12 9.34 -20.06
N TRP A 266 -0.36 8.12 -19.55
CA TRP A 266 0.59 7.31 -18.80
C TRP A 266 1.80 6.83 -19.62
N GLY A 267 2.81 6.26 -18.95
CA GLY A 267 4.08 5.84 -19.57
C GLY A 267 5.18 6.91 -19.60
N GLY A 268 4.99 8.08 -18.97
CA GLY A 268 6.07 9.07 -18.76
C GLY A 268 6.74 9.60 -20.04
N GLY A 269 6.02 9.66 -21.17
CA GLY A 269 6.56 10.03 -22.48
C GLY A 269 7.33 8.92 -23.20
N LYS A 270 7.20 7.66 -22.77
CA LYS A 270 7.92 6.47 -23.25
C LYS A 270 7.03 5.22 -23.17
N ASP A 271 7.61 4.08 -23.54
CA ASP A 271 7.07 2.74 -23.34
C ASP A 271 6.87 2.48 -21.84
N GLY A 272 5.60 2.35 -21.42
CA GLY A 272 5.18 2.00 -20.07
C GLY A 272 3.72 1.55 -20.09
N ASP A 273 3.26 0.93 -19.00
CA ASP A 273 1.88 0.44 -18.88
C ASP A 273 1.00 1.44 -18.13
N GLY A 274 -0.32 1.41 -18.35
CA GLY A 274 -1.30 2.13 -17.52
C GLY A 274 -1.35 1.56 -16.11
N ILE A 275 -1.64 0.25 -15.99
CA ILE A 275 -1.54 -0.51 -14.75
C ILE A 275 -0.67 -1.75 -15.02
N SER A 276 0.39 -1.97 -14.22
CA SER A 276 1.35 -3.07 -14.42
C SER A 276 1.43 -3.96 -13.18
N LEU A 277 0.99 -5.22 -13.30
CA LEU A 277 1.15 -6.24 -12.26
C LEU A 277 2.28 -7.20 -12.64
N LYS A 278 3.21 -7.48 -11.73
CA LYS A 278 4.26 -8.50 -11.91
C LYS A 278 4.39 -9.35 -10.67
N GLN A 279 4.36 -10.67 -10.80
CA GLN A 279 4.58 -11.63 -9.70
C GLN A 279 3.78 -11.29 -8.42
N SER A 280 2.57 -10.76 -8.56
CA SER A 280 1.77 -10.23 -7.45
C SER A 280 0.53 -11.07 -7.18
N LEU A 281 0.07 -11.08 -5.93
CA LEU A 281 -0.82 -12.12 -5.40
C LEU A 281 -2.02 -11.51 -4.68
N GLY A 282 -3.24 -11.75 -5.14
CA GLY A 282 -4.42 -11.14 -4.53
C GLY A 282 -4.48 -9.65 -4.82
N VAL A 283 -4.83 -9.28 -6.06
CA VAL A 283 -4.87 -7.88 -6.50
C VAL A 283 -6.24 -7.54 -7.08
N TRP A 284 -6.86 -6.48 -6.59
CA TRP A 284 -8.15 -5.99 -7.10
C TRP A 284 -7.97 -4.64 -7.81
N VAL A 285 -8.29 -4.59 -9.10
CA VAL A 285 -8.22 -3.36 -9.91
C VAL A 285 -9.63 -3.03 -10.35
N HIS A 286 -10.24 -1.97 -9.80
CA HIS A 286 -11.65 -1.70 -10.06
C HIS A 286 -12.09 -0.24 -10.08
N ASN A 287 -13.17 0.07 -10.80
CA ASN A 287 -13.73 1.43 -10.88
C ASN A 287 -12.70 2.49 -11.35
N ASN A 288 -11.79 2.14 -12.26
CA ASN A 288 -10.81 3.09 -12.83
C ASN A 288 -11.18 3.48 -14.27
N ASP A 289 -10.96 4.74 -14.62
CA ASP A 289 -10.97 5.21 -16.01
C ASP A 289 -9.55 5.10 -16.58
N VAL A 290 -9.32 4.27 -17.59
CA VAL A 290 -8.02 4.12 -18.24
C VAL A 290 -8.11 4.64 -19.67
N PHE A 291 -7.49 5.81 -19.90
CA PHE A 291 -7.42 6.49 -21.20
C PHE A 291 -6.12 6.13 -21.94
N TYR A 292 -5.85 6.81 -23.06
CA TYR A 292 -4.60 6.68 -23.82
C TYR A 292 -3.34 6.86 -22.98
N GLY A 293 -2.34 6.02 -23.24
CA GLY A 293 -0.95 6.25 -22.86
C GLY A 293 -0.24 7.26 -23.78
N ASN A 294 1.06 7.44 -23.55
CA ASN A 294 1.95 8.04 -24.55
C ASN A 294 2.23 7.04 -25.68
N ALA A 295 2.52 7.54 -26.88
CA ALA A 295 2.92 6.67 -27.98
C ALA A 295 4.25 5.97 -27.62
N GLY A 296 4.25 4.64 -27.71
CA GLY A 296 5.45 3.83 -27.52
C GLY A 296 6.31 3.74 -28.79
N SER A 297 7.38 2.95 -28.71
CA SER A 297 8.35 2.74 -29.79
C SER A 297 7.84 1.84 -30.94
N ASP A 298 6.90 0.93 -30.67
CA ASP A 298 6.29 0.07 -31.69
C ASP A 298 5.11 0.75 -32.41
N GLY A 299 4.92 0.46 -33.69
CA GLY A 299 3.86 1.07 -34.52
C GLY A 299 2.42 0.77 -34.09
N ASP A 300 2.20 -0.25 -33.25
CA ASP A 300 0.90 -0.58 -32.66
C ASP A 300 0.70 0.01 -31.24
N GLN A 301 1.66 0.82 -30.74
CA GLN A 301 1.61 1.51 -29.44
C GLN A 301 1.14 2.97 -29.55
N ALA A 302 0.50 3.38 -30.64
CA ALA A 302 0.05 4.77 -30.85
C ALA A 302 -0.94 5.28 -29.78
N LYS A 303 -1.63 4.35 -29.10
CA LYS A 303 -2.60 4.59 -28.00
C LYS A 303 -2.00 4.31 -26.60
N GLY A 304 -0.69 4.00 -26.52
CA GLY A 304 -0.04 3.38 -25.35
C GLY A 304 0.36 1.92 -25.61
N ASP A 305 1.18 1.34 -24.72
CA ASP A 305 1.36 -0.12 -24.67
C ASP A 305 0.25 -0.77 -23.81
N GLY A 306 0.55 -1.60 -22.81
CA GLY A 306 -0.47 -2.26 -21.99
C GLY A 306 -1.29 -1.29 -21.14
N SER A 307 -2.61 -1.24 -21.30
CA SER A 307 -3.46 -0.41 -20.44
C SER A 307 -3.62 -1.01 -19.05
N MET A 308 -3.72 -2.34 -18.94
CA MET A 308 -3.68 -3.09 -17.69
C MET A 308 -3.06 -4.48 -17.94
N ASP A 309 -1.78 -4.64 -17.63
CA ASP A 309 -1.02 -5.86 -17.92
C ASP A 309 -0.72 -6.69 -16.67
N LEU A 310 -0.82 -8.02 -16.80
CA LEU A 310 -0.53 -9.00 -15.76
C LEU A 310 0.59 -9.91 -16.24
N LYS A 311 1.77 -9.75 -15.65
CA LYS A 311 3.01 -10.37 -16.10
C LYS A 311 3.60 -11.24 -14.97
N ASP A 312 4.53 -12.11 -15.34
CA ASP A 312 5.45 -12.84 -14.44
C ASP A 312 4.75 -13.61 -13.31
N ASN A 313 3.75 -14.43 -13.63
CA ASN A 313 3.00 -15.25 -12.65
C ASN A 313 2.27 -14.46 -11.55
N SER A 314 1.57 -13.39 -11.91
CA SER A 314 0.58 -12.77 -11.01
C SER A 314 -0.67 -13.66 -10.90
N GLN A 315 -1.26 -13.80 -9.71
CA GLN A 315 -2.35 -14.75 -9.42
C GLN A 315 -3.40 -14.18 -8.44
N TYR A 316 -4.61 -14.77 -8.45
CA TYR A 316 -5.77 -14.33 -7.67
C TYR A 316 -6.09 -12.85 -7.93
N VAL A 317 -6.19 -12.47 -9.21
CA VAL A 317 -6.43 -11.09 -9.64
C VAL A 317 -7.85 -10.93 -10.16
N THR A 318 -8.58 -9.93 -9.66
CA THR A 318 -9.87 -9.48 -10.16
C THR A 318 -9.69 -8.11 -10.80
N VAL A 319 -10.09 -7.98 -12.06
CA VAL A 319 -10.16 -6.72 -12.80
C VAL A 319 -11.64 -6.42 -13.07
N SER A 320 -12.22 -5.40 -12.43
CA SER A 320 -13.67 -5.20 -12.54
C SER A 320 -14.20 -3.78 -12.53
N TYR A 321 -15.31 -3.53 -13.22
CA TYR A 321 -15.87 -2.18 -13.34
C TYR A 321 -14.86 -1.11 -13.79
N ASN A 322 -13.84 -1.46 -14.59
CA ASN A 322 -12.95 -0.46 -15.18
C ASN A 322 -13.49 -0.02 -16.54
N HIS A 323 -13.33 1.24 -16.88
CA HIS A 323 -13.67 1.79 -18.19
C HIS A 323 -12.39 2.03 -18.98
N PHE A 324 -12.18 1.22 -20.01
CA PHE A 324 -11.05 1.34 -20.92
C PHE A 324 -11.49 2.15 -22.14
N TRP A 325 -11.04 3.41 -22.19
CA TRP A 325 -11.43 4.38 -23.21
C TRP A 325 -10.50 4.29 -24.42
N ASP A 326 -11.00 3.69 -25.51
CA ASP A 326 -10.30 3.51 -26.78
C ASP A 326 -8.87 2.91 -26.62
N SER A 327 -8.74 1.85 -25.83
CA SER A 327 -7.45 1.21 -25.57
C SER A 327 -6.92 0.46 -26.80
N GLY A 328 -5.68 0.73 -27.22
CA GLY A 328 -5.03 -0.02 -28.31
C GLY A 328 -4.65 -1.47 -27.94
N LYS A 329 -4.24 -1.65 -26.68
CA LYS A 329 -3.81 -2.92 -26.09
C LYS A 329 -4.33 -2.95 -24.66
N MET A 330 -5.48 -3.57 -24.43
CA MET A 330 -6.11 -3.51 -23.11
C MET A 330 -5.30 -4.31 -22.08
N SER A 331 -5.22 -5.64 -22.22
CA SER A 331 -4.49 -6.49 -21.26
C SER A 331 -3.72 -7.65 -21.89
N LEU A 332 -2.41 -7.66 -21.68
CA LEU A 332 -1.60 -8.88 -21.73
C LEU A 332 -1.72 -9.63 -20.40
N CYS A 333 -2.31 -10.83 -20.45
CA CYS A 333 -2.53 -11.69 -19.29
C CYS A 333 -1.63 -12.93 -19.36
N GLY A 334 -0.47 -12.84 -18.71
CA GLY A 334 0.60 -13.85 -18.66
C GLY A 334 1.75 -13.63 -19.65
N MET A 335 2.90 -14.26 -19.41
CA MET A 335 4.13 -14.07 -20.18
C MET A 335 4.63 -15.35 -20.87
N LYS A 336 5.68 -16.00 -20.35
CA LYS A 336 6.40 -17.07 -21.07
C LYS A 336 6.87 -18.23 -20.21
N SER A 337 7.02 -18.06 -18.90
CA SER A 337 7.65 -19.00 -17.98
C SER A 337 6.69 -19.59 -16.94
N GLU A 338 5.46 -19.10 -16.92
CA GLU A 338 4.39 -19.60 -16.05
C GLU A 338 3.95 -21.00 -16.49
N SER A 339 3.65 -21.85 -15.51
CA SER A 339 3.22 -23.22 -15.71
C SER A 339 2.17 -23.61 -14.66
N GLY A 340 1.21 -24.45 -15.06
CA GLY A 340 0.05 -24.78 -14.23
C GLY A 340 -1.12 -23.80 -14.39
N GLU A 341 -2.18 -24.05 -13.63
CA GLU A 341 -3.39 -23.22 -13.62
C GLU A 341 -3.16 -21.94 -12.78
N ASN A 342 -3.67 -20.80 -13.26
CA ASN A 342 -3.43 -19.49 -12.67
C ASN A 342 -4.69 -18.64 -12.70
N TRP A 343 -5.10 -18.11 -11.54
CA TRP A 343 -6.47 -17.64 -11.30
C TRP A 343 -6.67 -16.13 -11.54
N ILE A 344 -7.35 -15.78 -12.64
CA ILE A 344 -7.60 -14.37 -13.03
C ILE A 344 -9.07 -14.19 -13.43
N THR A 345 -9.72 -13.11 -12.96
CA THR A 345 -11.10 -12.74 -13.32
C THR A 345 -11.14 -11.37 -13.98
N TYR A 346 -11.93 -11.24 -15.06
CA TYR A 346 -12.36 -9.97 -15.63
C TYR A 346 -13.88 -9.90 -15.59
N HIS A 347 -14.46 -8.91 -14.90
CA HIS A 347 -15.93 -8.75 -14.92
C HIS A 347 -16.43 -7.32 -14.87
N HIS A 348 -17.58 -7.06 -15.49
CA HIS A 348 -18.21 -5.74 -15.52
C HIS A 348 -17.33 -4.60 -16.07
N ASN A 349 -16.25 -4.90 -16.81
CA ASN A 349 -15.44 -3.86 -17.44
C ASN A 349 -16.11 -3.36 -18.72
N TRP A 350 -15.94 -2.08 -19.02
CA TRP A 350 -16.34 -1.45 -20.27
C TRP A 350 -15.13 -1.34 -21.19
N PHE A 351 -15.13 -2.09 -22.29
CA PHE A 351 -14.12 -2.01 -23.34
C PHE A 351 -14.64 -1.10 -24.46
N ASP A 352 -14.68 0.19 -24.17
CA ASP A 352 -15.29 1.24 -24.98
C ASP A 352 -14.40 1.59 -26.17
N HIS A 353 -14.85 1.24 -27.38
CA HIS A 353 -14.19 1.41 -28.69
C HIS A 353 -12.74 0.89 -28.78
N SER A 354 -12.33 0.08 -27.80
CA SER A 354 -10.95 -0.40 -27.66
C SER A 354 -10.58 -1.44 -28.73
N ASP A 355 -9.33 -1.44 -29.19
CA ASP A 355 -8.88 -2.29 -30.30
C ASP A 355 -8.84 -3.78 -29.95
N SER A 356 -8.05 -4.16 -28.93
CA SER A 356 -7.55 -5.53 -28.80
C SER A 356 -7.11 -5.92 -27.39
N ARG A 357 -6.95 -7.24 -27.19
CA ARG A 357 -6.44 -7.89 -25.97
C ARG A 357 -7.40 -7.77 -24.78
N HIS A 358 -8.59 -8.34 -24.89
CA HIS A 358 -9.65 -8.16 -23.89
C HIS A 358 -10.10 -9.46 -23.14
N PRO A 359 -9.21 -10.18 -22.43
CA PRO A 359 -7.74 -10.09 -22.39
C PRO A 359 -7.05 -10.86 -23.54
N ARG A 360 -5.74 -10.63 -23.76
CA ARG A 360 -4.85 -11.56 -24.50
C ARG A 360 -4.18 -12.48 -23.50
N ILE A 361 -4.62 -13.73 -23.46
CA ILE A 361 -4.23 -14.73 -22.47
C ILE A 361 -3.07 -15.58 -22.98
N ARG A 362 -2.13 -15.85 -22.10
CA ARG A 362 -0.97 -16.74 -22.28
C ARG A 362 -0.81 -17.55 -21.00
N THR A 363 -0.70 -18.87 -21.08
CA THR A 363 -0.45 -19.78 -19.94
C THR A 363 -1.40 -19.72 -18.71
N MET A 364 -2.36 -18.77 -18.64
CA MET A 364 -3.28 -18.58 -17.51
C MET A 364 -4.64 -19.29 -17.70
N SER A 365 -5.40 -19.40 -16.61
CA SER A 365 -6.76 -19.96 -16.55
C SER A 365 -7.74 -18.85 -16.13
N VAL A 366 -8.42 -18.25 -17.11
CA VAL A 366 -9.10 -16.96 -16.92
C VAL A 366 -10.63 -17.09 -16.93
N HIS A 367 -11.30 -16.49 -15.96
CA HIS A 367 -12.75 -16.31 -15.98
C HIS A 367 -13.09 -14.90 -16.48
N VAL A 368 -13.92 -14.80 -17.51
CA VAL A 368 -14.29 -13.55 -18.17
C VAL A 368 -15.81 -13.48 -18.23
N TYR A 369 -16.44 -12.64 -17.40
CA TYR A 369 -17.90 -12.60 -17.32
C TYR A 369 -18.51 -11.20 -17.21
N ASN A 370 -19.72 -11.02 -17.74
CA ASN A 370 -20.47 -9.75 -17.69
C ASN A 370 -19.69 -8.49 -18.12
N ASN A 371 -18.67 -8.60 -18.97
CA ASN A 371 -18.00 -7.43 -19.53
C ASN A 371 -18.79 -6.89 -20.74
N TYR A 372 -18.74 -5.58 -20.95
CA TYR A 372 -19.35 -4.93 -22.11
C TYR A 372 -18.26 -4.56 -23.13
N TYR A 373 -18.32 -5.24 -24.27
CA TYR A 373 -17.44 -5.07 -25.42
C TYR A 373 -18.17 -4.18 -26.43
N ASP A 374 -17.71 -2.96 -26.60
CA ASP A 374 -18.51 -1.86 -27.16
C ASP A 374 -17.78 -1.21 -28.34
N GLY A 375 -17.94 -1.76 -29.55
CA GLY A 375 -17.31 -1.22 -30.76
C GLY A 375 -15.84 -1.63 -30.93
N ASN A 376 -15.45 -2.85 -30.55
CA ASN A 376 -14.04 -3.24 -30.55
C ASN A 376 -13.49 -3.58 -31.94
N SER A 377 -12.55 -2.76 -32.40
CA SER A 377 -12.11 -2.71 -33.80
C SER A 377 -11.21 -3.87 -34.25
N LYS A 378 -10.54 -4.61 -33.35
CA LYS A 378 -9.79 -5.84 -33.68
C LYS A 378 -10.43 -7.07 -33.04
N TYR A 379 -10.21 -7.36 -31.76
CA TYR A 379 -10.72 -8.58 -31.11
C TYR A 379 -10.95 -8.46 -29.60
N GLY A 380 -11.86 -9.30 -29.10
CA GLY A 380 -12.18 -9.45 -27.68
C GLY A 380 -11.19 -10.34 -26.94
N VAL A 381 -11.65 -11.51 -26.48
CA VAL A 381 -10.84 -12.50 -25.74
C VAL A 381 -9.92 -13.24 -26.72
N GLY A 382 -8.60 -13.24 -26.48
CA GLY A 382 -7.64 -13.96 -27.31
C GLY A 382 -6.86 -15.01 -26.51
N ALA A 383 -7.03 -16.30 -26.82
CA ALA A 383 -6.35 -17.40 -26.14
C ALA A 383 -5.12 -17.91 -26.94
N ALA A 384 -3.93 -17.65 -26.41
CA ALA A 384 -2.65 -18.06 -26.98
C ALA A 384 -1.77 -18.79 -25.94
N LYS A 385 -0.67 -19.38 -26.40
CA LYS A 385 0.35 -20.08 -25.60
C LYS A 385 -0.27 -20.98 -24.52
N ASP A 386 -1.05 -21.96 -24.97
CA ASP A 386 -1.59 -23.05 -24.15
C ASP A 386 -2.44 -22.59 -22.94
N SER A 387 -3.04 -21.40 -23.04
CA SER A 387 -3.97 -20.83 -22.07
C SER A 387 -5.37 -21.45 -22.14
N GLU A 388 -6.22 -21.08 -21.19
CA GLU A 388 -7.65 -21.40 -21.22
C GLU A 388 -8.52 -20.29 -20.62
N ALA A 389 -9.74 -20.18 -21.12
CA ALA A 389 -10.69 -19.18 -20.68
C ALA A 389 -12.10 -19.73 -20.54
N PHE A 390 -12.78 -19.39 -19.44
CA PHE A 390 -14.23 -19.49 -19.34
C PHE A 390 -14.83 -18.11 -19.61
N VAL A 391 -15.52 -17.97 -20.74
CA VAL A 391 -16.11 -16.72 -21.21
C VAL A 391 -17.63 -16.84 -21.11
N GLU A 392 -18.24 -16.25 -20.08
CA GLU A 392 -19.68 -16.37 -19.85
C GLU A 392 -20.43 -15.05 -19.70
N ALA A 393 -21.67 -15.00 -20.19
CA ALA A 393 -22.60 -13.89 -19.95
C ALA A 393 -22.13 -12.46 -20.35
N ASN A 394 -21.09 -12.33 -21.19
CA ASN A 394 -20.63 -11.03 -21.70
C ASN A 394 -21.55 -10.52 -22.82
N TYR A 395 -21.53 -9.19 -23.05
CA TYR A 395 -22.24 -8.55 -24.17
C TYR A 395 -21.23 -7.98 -25.16
N PHE A 396 -21.30 -8.43 -26.41
CA PHE A 396 -20.45 -7.98 -27.52
C PHE A 396 -21.25 -7.21 -28.57
N ARG A 397 -21.17 -5.88 -28.53
CA ARG A 397 -21.65 -4.97 -29.59
C ARG A 397 -20.52 -4.65 -30.55
N ASN A 398 -20.69 -4.99 -31.83
CA ASN A 398 -19.77 -4.63 -32.93
C ASN A 398 -18.29 -4.99 -32.65
N CYS A 399 -18.05 -5.99 -31.80
CA CYS A 399 -16.71 -6.54 -31.57
C CYS A 399 -16.36 -7.45 -32.75
N ASN A 400 -15.38 -7.06 -33.58
CA ASN A 400 -15.12 -7.74 -34.85
C ASN A 400 -14.87 -9.26 -34.70
N TYR A 401 -14.10 -9.66 -33.70
CA TYR A 401 -13.89 -11.06 -33.33
C TYR A 401 -14.00 -11.22 -31.80
N PRO A 402 -15.18 -11.60 -31.27
CA PRO A 402 -15.44 -11.67 -29.82
C PRO A 402 -14.49 -12.59 -29.06
N MET A 403 -14.12 -13.71 -29.69
CA MET A 403 -13.18 -14.71 -29.17
C MET A 403 -12.28 -15.17 -30.30
N LEU A 404 -10.99 -15.38 -30.02
CA LEU A 404 -10.01 -15.96 -30.93
C LEU A 404 -9.13 -16.98 -30.20
N SER A 405 -8.78 -18.07 -30.89
CA SER A 405 -7.68 -18.95 -30.48
C SER A 405 -6.56 -18.91 -31.53
N SER A 406 -5.32 -18.81 -31.06
CA SER A 406 -4.13 -18.62 -31.91
C SER A 406 -3.97 -19.75 -32.93
N MET A 407 -3.76 -19.39 -34.20
CA MET A 407 -3.50 -20.31 -35.32
C MET A 407 -4.67 -21.27 -35.66
N GLN A 408 -5.90 -20.90 -35.33
CA GLN A 408 -7.12 -21.65 -35.70
C GLN A 408 -8.36 -20.74 -35.84
N GLY A 409 -9.46 -21.30 -36.33
CA GLY A 409 -10.77 -20.64 -36.33
C GLY A 409 -10.77 -19.32 -37.10
N SER A 410 -11.34 -18.27 -36.48
CA SER A 410 -11.43 -16.94 -37.09
C SER A 410 -10.07 -16.25 -37.28
N ASP A 411 -9.05 -16.61 -36.49
CA ASP A 411 -7.68 -16.08 -36.66
C ASP A 411 -7.12 -16.47 -38.03
N VAL A 412 -7.20 -17.76 -38.38
CA VAL A 412 -6.75 -18.29 -39.68
C VAL A 412 -7.68 -17.84 -40.81
N LEU A 413 -9.00 -17.83 -40.60
CA LEU A 413 -9.97 -17.38 -41.60
C LEU A 413 -9.72 -15.91 -42.02
N ALA A 414 -9.32 -15.06 -41.07
CA ALA A 414 -8.99 -13.66 -41.32
C ALA A 414 -7.55 -13.42 -41.82
N GLY A 415 -6.75 -14.49 -42.00
CA GLY A 415 -5.39 -14.41 -42.55
C GLY A 415 -4.25 -14.29 -41.52
N GLY A 416 -4.48 -14.67 -40.26
CA GLY A 416 -3.48 -14.63 -39.18
C GLY A 416 -3.38 -13.26 -38.52
N ILE A 417 -4.47 -12.84 -37.86
CA ILE A 417 -4.64 -11.50 -37.29
C ILE A 417 -4.27 -11.39 -35.80
N PHE A 418 -4.11 -12.50 -35.09
CA PHE A 418 -3.92 -12.53 -33.65
C PHE A 418 -2.51 -12.93 -33.21
N SER A 419 -2.07 -14.16 -33.51
CA SER A 419 -0.79 -14.67 -33.01
C SER A 419 -0.32 -15.91 -33.76
N SER A 420 0.99 -16.15 -33.80
CA SER A 420 1.61 -17.35 -34.40
C SER A 420 1.99 -18.43 -33.36
N GLU A 421 1.50 -18.29 -32.14
CA GLU A 421 1.83 -19.17 -31.01
C GLU A 421 0.87 -20.37 -30.93
N ASN A 422 1.12 -21.30 -30.01
CA ASN A 422 0.16 -22.36 -29.70
C ASN A 422 -1.22 -21.76 -29.34
N GLY A 423 -2.29 -22.44 -29.72
CA GLY A 423 -3.65 -22.04 -29.35
C GLY A 423 -3.92 -22.27 -27.86
N GLY A 424 -4.84 -21.49 -27.31
CA GLY A 424 -5.53 -21.85 -26.07
C GLY A 424 -6.89 -22.50 -26.36
N VAL A 425 -7.65 -22.83 -25.30
CA VAL A 425 -9.04 -23.31 -25.46
C VAL A 425 -10.00 -22.42 -24.67
N ILE A 426 -11.05 -21.96 -25.35
CA ILE A 426 -12.10 -21.13 -24.78
C ILE A 426 -13.36 -21.97 -24.62
N LYS A 427 -13.95 -21.96 -23.41
CA LYS A 427 -15.32 -22.40 -23.14
C LYS A 427 -16.21 -21.16 -23.14
N ALA A 428 -17.19 -21.12 -24.04
CA ALA A 428 -18.17 -20.04 -24.14
C ALA A 428 -19.52 -20.49 -23.56
N TYR A 429 -20.19 -19.63 -22.79
CA TYR A 429 -21.54 -19.90 -22.26
C TYR A 429 -22.39 -18.63 -22.19
N ASN A 430 -23.64 -18.67 -22.66
CA ASN A 430 -24.61 -17.59 -22.48
C ASN A 430 -24.15 -16.16 -22.88
N ASN A 431 -23.21 -15.99 -23.81
CA ASN A 431 -22.79 -14.64 -24.25
C ASN A 431 -23.78 -14.06 -25.28
N TYR A 432 -24.02 -12.75 -25.24
CA TYR A 432 -24.76 -12.03 -26.28
C TYR A 432 -23.79 -11.40 -27.29
N MET A 433 -24.07 -11.51 -28.59
CA MET A 433 -23.22 -10.97 -29.65
C MET A 433 -24.05 -10.38 -30.78
N GLU A 434 -23.71 -9.17 -31.20
CA GLU A 434 -24.25 -8.51 -32.38
C GLU A 434 -23.15 -7.78 -33.17
N GLY A 435 -23.27 -7.79 -34.50
CA GLY A 435 -22.35 -7.08 -35.41
C GLY A 435 -20.93 -7.64 -35.52
N GLN A 436 -20.62 -8.79 -34.92
CA GLN A 436 -19.35 -9.49 -35.09
C GLN A 436 -19.12 -9.95 -36.53
N LYS A 437 -17.85 -9.95 -36.99
CA LYS A 437 -17.46 -10.49 -38.30
C LYS A 437 -17.35 -12.00 -38.29
N SER A 438 -16.76 -12.57 -37.23
CA SER A 438 -16.66 -14.02 -37.11
C SER A 438 -16.59 -14.52 -35.66
N VAL A 439 -17.24 -15.64 -35.41
CA VAL A 439 -17.02 -16.54 -34.27
C VAL A 439 -17.39 -17.97 -34.70
N ILE A 440 -16.45 -18.90 -34.56
CA ILE A 440 -16.59 -20.29 -34.98
C ILE A 440 -16.62 -21.17 -33.74
N TYR A 441 -17.69 -21.95 -33.57
CA TYR A 441 -17.79 -22.90 -32.46
C TYR A 441 -17.34 -24.31 -32.86
N ALA A 442 -16.78 -25.04 -31.90
CA ALA A 442 -16.31 -26.40 -32.10
C ALA A 442 -17.44 -27.43 -32.33
N ASN A 443 -18.63 -27.13 -31.80
CA ASN A 443 -19.72 -28.08 -31.56
C ASN A 443 -21.13 -27.53 -31.88
N SER A 444 -21.24 -26.34 -32.47
CA SER A 444 -22.53 -25.68 -32.73
C SER A 444 -22.51 -24.77 -33.95
N ASP A 445 -23.57 -24.80 -34.76
CA ASP A 445 -23.76 -23.90 -35.90
C ASP A 445 -24.31 -22.51 -35.49
N ALA A 446 -24.40 -22.22 -34.19
CA ALA A 446 -24.83 -20.91 -33.66
C ALA A 446 -23.78 -19.79 -33.82
N GLY A 447 -22.65 -20.07 -34.49
CA GLY A 447 -21.62 -19.09 -34.82
C GLY A 447 -21.94 -18.34 -36.12
N THR A 448 -20.92 -17.70 -36.71
CA THR A 448 -21.01 -17.08 -38.04
C THR A 448 -20.82 -18.08 -39.19
N THR A 449 -20.33 -19.28 -38.88
CA THR A 449 -20.13 -20.39 -39.84
C THR A 449 -20.53 -21.72 -39.21
N THR A 450 -20.61 -22.77 -40.02
CA THR A 450 -20.77 -24.16 -39.58
C THR A 450 -19.70 -24.57 -38.56
N ALA A 451 -20.08 -25.43 -37.60
CA ALA A 451 -19.23 -25.95 -36.55
C ALA A 451 -17.99 -26.68 -37.09
N SER A 452 -16.88 -26.56 -36.37
CA SER A 452 -15.59 -27.17 -36.77
C SER A 452 -14.86 -27.75 -35.56
N ALA A 453 -14.88 -29.08 -35.40
CA ALA A 453 -14.27 -29.73 -34.24
C ALA A 453 -12.73 -29.62 -34.16
N THR A 454 -12.06 -29.14 -35.23
CA THR A 454 -10.60 -29.03 -35.33
C THR A 454 -10.08 -27.64 -35.67
N ASP A 455 -10.96 -26.67 -35.93
CA ASP A 455 -10.58 -25.33 -36.40
C ASP A 455 -11.63 -24.29 -35.97
N PHE A 456 -11.58 -23.88 -34.70
CA PHE A 456 -12.63 -23.12 -33.99
C PHE A 456 -12.06 -22.04 -33.08
N ASP A 457 -12.89 -21.09 -32.65
CA ASP A 457 -12.51 -20.08 -31.64
C ASP A 457 -12.85 -20.53 -30.22
N ALA A 458 -14.02 -21.14 -30.02
CA ALA A 458 -14.49 -21.61 -28.71
C ALA A 458 -15.33 -22.91 -28.79
N TYR A 459 -15.47 -23.59 -27.66
CA TYR A 459 -16.50 -24.60 -27.43
C TYR A 459 -17.74 -23.94 -26.81
N LEU A 460 -18.93 -24.12 -27.39
CA LEU A 460 -20.17 -23.55 -26.86
C LEU A 460 -20.84 -24.54 -25.89
N ALA A 461 -20.80 -24.23 -24.60
CA ALA A 461 -21.49 -25.01 -23.58
C ALA A 461 -23.01 -24.71 -23.56
N THR A 462 -23.80 -25.74 -23.31
CA THR A 462 -25.27 -25.66 -23.14
C THR A 462 -25.68 -25.35 -21.70
N SER A 463 -24.79 -25.57 -20.73
CA SER A 463 -24.99 -25.22 -19.32
C SER A 463 -23.69 -24.76 -18.65
N ARG A 464 -23.79 -23.94 -17.61
CA ARG A 464 -22.62 -23.38 -16.89
C ARG A 464 -21.64 -24.46 -16.42
N SER A 465 -22.15 -25.57 -15.89
CA SER A 465 -21.37 -26.68 -15.33
C SER A 465 -20.96 -27.76 -16.34
N GLU A 466 -21.26 -27.60 -17.64
CA GLU A 466 -20.86 -28.56 -18.67
C GLU A 466 -19.33 -28.63 -18.80
N THR A 467 -18.79 -29.84 -18.89
CA THR A 467 -17.36 -30.04 -19.12
C THR A 467 -17.05 -30.15 -20.61
N VAL A 468 -16.03 -29.43 -21.07
CA VAL A 468 -15.50 -29.51 -22.42
C VAL A 468 -14.77 -30.86 -22.60
N PRO A 469 -15.18 -31.71 -23.57
CA PRO A 469 -14.48 -32.96 -23.86
C PRO A 469 -13.05 -32.72 -24.38
N SER A 470 -12.09 -33.53 -23.93
CA SER A 470 -10.67 -33.43 -24.31
C SER A 470 -10.37 -33.71 -25.79
N THR A 471 -11.37 -34.15 -26.57
CA THR A 471 -11.31 -34.19 -28.03
C THR A 471 -11.24 -32.81 -28.65
N TYR A 472 -11.85 -31.79 -28.02
CA TYR A 472 -11.77 -30.40 -28.42
C TYR A 472 -10.52 -29.77 -27.80
N LYS A 473 -9.54 -29.49 -28.64
CA LYS A 473 -8.21 -29.04 -28.25
C LYS A 473 -7.66 -28.05 -29.26
N ALA A 474 -6.69 -27.24 -28.83
CA ALA A 474 -5.99 -26.33 -29.71
C ALA A 474 -5.29 -27.08 -30.86
N LYS A 475 -5.51 -26.63 -32.10
CA LYS A 475 -4.97 -27.17 -33.34
C LYS A 475 -3.44 -27.12 -33.35
N GLN A 476 -2.87 -26.01 -32.89
CA GLN A 476 -1.44 -25.85 -32.63
C GLN A 476 -1.17 -25.94 -31.12
N GLY A 477 -0.19 -26.73 -30.71
CA GLY A 477 0.15 -26.98 -29.29
C GLY A 477 -0.62 -28.14 -28.65
N GLY A 478 -1.89 -28.35 -29.02
CA GLY A 478 -2.67 -29.49 -28.53
C GLY A 478 -3.28 -29.31 -27.13
N LYS A 479 -3.21 -28.10 -26.55
CA LYS A 479 -3.85 -27.74 -25.27
C LYS A 479 -5.31 -28.19 -25.24
N THR A 480 -5.69 -28.91 -24.19
CA THR A 480 -7.08 -29.21 -23.83
C THR A 480 -7.56 -28.27 -22.74
N TYR A 481 -8.86 -28.01 -22.70
CA TYR A 481 -9.49 -27.31 -21.57
C TYR A 481 -9.48 -28.19 -20.32
N SER A 482 -8.95 -27.68 -19.20
CA SER A 482 -8.81 -28.43 -17.95
C SER A 482 -10.15 -28.62 -17.24
N ASN A 483 -11.15 -27.80 -17.56
CA ASN A 483 -12.40 -27.65 -16.82
C ASN A 483 -12.19 -27.08 -15.40
N PHE A 484 -11.28 -26.11 -15.26
CA PHE A 484 -11.00 -25.45 -13.97
C PHE A 484 -12.26 -24.83 -13.35
N ASP A 485 -13.14 -24.25 -14.16
CA ASP A 485 -14.38 -23.58 -13.74
C ASP A 485 -15.40 -24.51 -13.05
N THR A 486 -15.27 -25.83 -13.18
CA THR A 486 -16.08 -26.81 -12.46
C THR A 486 -15.36 -27.44 -11.27
N LYS A 487 -14.08 -27.08 -11.04
CA LYS A 487 -13.18 -27.69 -10.05
C LYS A 487 -12.72 -26.73 -8.96
N VAL A 488 -12.63 -25.43 -9.26
CA VAL A 488 -12.19 -24.40 -8.31
C VAL A 488 -13.30 -23.40 -8.04
N ASP A 489 -13.22 -22.78 -6.87
CA ASP A 489 -14.04 -21.62 -6.54
C ASP A 489 -13.59 -20.41 -7.36
N LEU A 490 -14.47 -19.95 -8.25
CA LEU A 490 -14.29 -18.77 -9.09
C LEU A 490 -14.39 -17.44 -8.31
N GLY A 491 -14.85 -17.48 -7.05
CA GLY A 491 -15.13 -16.32 -6.23
C GLY A 491 -16.40 -15.58 -6.63
N VAL A 492 -17.34 -16.23 -7.34
CA VAL A 492 -18.64 -15.65 -7.72
C VAL A 492 -19.73 -16.71 -7.73
N ASP A 493 -20.86 -16.41 -7.08
CA ASP A 493 -22.02 -17.27 -7.06
C ASP A 493 -22.80 -17.18 -8.39
N THR A 494 -23.43 -18.28 -8.81
CA THR A 494 -24.18 -18.32 -10.08
C THR A 494 -25.38 -17.37 -10.09
N ALA A 495 -25.86 -16.95 -8.92
CA ALA A 495 -26.97 -15.99 -8.79
C ALA A 495 -26.54 -14.54 -9.02
N ASP A 496 -25.24 -14.24 -8.93
CA ASP A 496 -24.66 -12.90 -9.12
C ASP A 496 -24.16 -12.69 -10.57
N ILE A 497 -24.35 -13.68 -11.45
CA ILE A 497 -24.11 -13.54 -12.89
C ILE A 497 -25.38 -12.93 -13.53
N ASP A 498 -25.36 -11.62 -13.75
CA ASP A 498 -26.43 -10.91 -14.47
C ASP A 498 -26.74 -11.51 -15.86
N ALA A 499 -27.94 -11.23 -16.35
CA ALA A 499 -28.29 -11.57 -17.73
C ALA A 499 -27.50 -10.69 -18.72
N PRO A 500 -27.01 -11.25 -19.84
CA PRO A 500 -26.18 -10.49 -20.80
C PRO A 500 -26.85 -9.21 -21.28
N ALA A 501 -28.16 -9.22 -21.49
CA ALA A 501 -28.92 -8.06 -21.96
C ALA A 501 -28.91 -6.87 -20.98
N ASP A 502 -28.70 -7.12 -19.68
CA ASP A 502 -28.64 -6.08 -18.66
C ASP A 502 -27.23 -5.49 -18.50
N VAL A 503 -26.19 -6.26 -18.91
CA VAL A 503 -24.77 -5.90 -18.80
C VAL A 503 -24.45 -4.50 -19.32
N PRO A 504 -24.88 -4.05 -20.52
CA PRO A 504 -24.59 -2.69 -20.98
C PRO A 504 -25.10 -1.62 -20.01
N SER A 505 -26.29 -1.81 -19.41
CA SER A 505 -26.87 -0.84 -18.47
C SER A 505 -26.21 -0.83 -17.08
N ILE A 506 -25.70 -1.98 -16.64
CA ILE A 506 -24.98 -2.13 -15.37
C ILE A 506 -23.57 -1.57 -15.50
N VAL A 507 -22.86 -1.96 -16.57
CA VAL A 507 -21.47 -1.60 -16.82
C VAL A 507 -21.34 -0.10 -17.10
N THR A 508 -22.13 0.48 -18.01
CA THR A 508 -22.07 1.93 -18.30
C THR A 508 -22.47 2.82 -17.12
N LYS A 509 -23.15 2.27 -16.10
CA LYS A 509 -23.51 2.97 -14.87
C LYS A 509 -22.40 2.96 -13.82
N TYR A 510 -21.69 1.85 -13.66
CA TYR A 510 -20.75 1.65 -12.55
C TYR A 510 -19.28 1.55 -12.95
N ALA A 511 -18.97 1.31 -14.23
CA ALA A 511 -17.58 1.26 -14.68
C ALA A 511 -16.94 2.65 -14.72
N GLY A 512 -15.62 2.68 -14.51
CA GLY A 512 -14.88 3.94 -14.40
C GLY A 512 -15.02 4.58 -13.01
N ARG A 513 -14.62 5.86 -12.90
CA ARG A 513 -14.72 6.61 -11.63
C ARG A 513 -16.17 6.86 -11.22
N ILE A 514 -16.38 7.17 -9.94
CA ILE A 514 -17.65 7.64 -9.38
C ILE A 514 -18.33 8.68 -10.29
N MET A 515 -19.63 8.51 -10.55
CA MET A 515 -20.43 9.33 -11.49
C MET A 515 -19.89 9.35 -12.95
N GLY A 516 -19.12 8.34 -13.35
CA GLY A 516 -18.46 8.24 -14.65
C GLY A 516 -17.37 9.30 -14.87
N GLY A 517 -16.74 9.77 -13.79
CA GLY A 517 -15.67 10.77 -13.81
C GLY A 517 -16.06 12.18 -14.27
N ASP A 518 -15.12 13.12 -14.16
CA ASP A 518 -15.27 14.51 -14.60
C ASP A 518 -15.03 14.70 -16.12
N PHE A 519 -14.17 13.88 -16.71
CA PHE A 519 -13.90 13.83 -18.14
C PHE A 519 -15.06 13.17 -18.88
N LYS A 520 -15.65 13.88 -19.85
CA LYS A 520 -16.76 13.35 -20.68
C LYS A 520 -16.39 13.32 -22.16
N TRP A 521 -16.63 12.19 -22.80
CA TRP A 521 -16.46 11.99 -24.24
C TRP A 521 -17.63 11.15 -24.78
N THR A 522 -17.84 11.18 -26.08
CA THR A 522 -18.86 10.38 -26.78
C THR A 522 -18.27 10.03 -28.14
N PHE A 523 -18.14 8.74 -28.41
CA PHE A 523 -17.66 8.23 -29.69
C PHE A 523 -18.76 8.36 -30.76
N ASP A 524 -18.34 8.47 -32.02
CA ASP A 524 -19.25 8.34 -33.16
C ASP A 524 -19.19 6.89 -33.62
N ASN A 525 -20.09 6.06 -33.11
CA ASN A 525 -20.12 4.62 -33.42
C ASN A 525 -20.16 4.33 -34.94
N SER A 526 -20.61 5.27 -35.79
CA SER A 526 -20.60 5.08 -37.25
C SER A 526 -19.19 5.13 -37.87
N VAL A 527 -18.21 5.65 -37.13
CA VAL A 527 -16.80 5.79 -37.50
C VAL A 527 -15.89 4.98 -36.56
N ASP A 528 -16.05 5.18 -35.26
CA ASP A 528 -15.14 4.68 -34.23
C ASP A 528 -15.23 3.15 -34.05
N ASP A 529 -16.41 2.51 -34.22
CA ASP A 529 -16.62 1.04 -34.08
C ASP A 529 -15.62 0.19 -34.91
N THR A 530 -15.14 0.75 -36.03
CA THR A 530 -14.23 0.07 -36.95
C THR A 530 -12.81 0.65 -36.93
N SER A 531 -12.59 1.73 -36.19
CA SER A 531 -11.32 2.44 -36.14
C SER A 531 -10.39 1.84 -35.09
N TYR A 532 -9.18 1.48 -35.52
CA TYR A 532 -8.04 1.29 -34.62
C TYR A 532 -7.03 2.43 -34.73
N SER A 533 -7.39 3.52 -35.42
CA SER A 533 -6.56 4.72 -35.49
C SER A 533 -6.72 5.53 -34.19
N LEU A 534 -5.67 6.26 -33.81
CA LEU A 534 -5.75 7.21 -32.69
C LEU A 534 -6.81 8.29 -32.99
N ASN A 535 -7.86 8.38 -32.17
CA ASN A 535 -8.85 9.45 -32.25
C ASN A 535 -8.20 10.76 -31.76
N ARG A 536 -7.71 11.56 -32.72
CA ARG A 536 -6.95 12.80 -32.43
C ARG A 536 -7.75 13.81 -31.60
N PRO A 537 -9.04 14.11 -31.90
CA PRO A 537 -9.87 14.95 -31.04
C PRO A 537 -9.95 14.49 -29.58
N LEU A 538 -10.10 13.18 -29.32
CA LEU A 538 -10.05 12.63 -27.95
C LEU A 538 -8.67 12.85 -27.32
N LYS A 539 -7.58 12.53 -28.04
CA LYS A 539 -6.21 12.72 -27.54
C LYS A 539 -5.89 14.18 -27.23
N ASP A 540 -6.32 15.11 -28.07
CA ASP A 540 -6.13 16.55 -27.86
C ASP A 540 -6.93 17.05 -26.64
N LYS A 541 -8.14 16.53 -26.43
CA LYS A 541 -8.95 16.82 -25.23
C LYS A 541 -8.30 16.28 -23.95
N LEU A 542 -7.71 15.08 -24.00
CA LEU A 542 -6.94 14.50 -22.89
C LEU A 542 -5.66 15.29 -22.60
N ASN A 543 -4.93 15.73 -23.65
CA ASN A 543 -3.74 16.58 -23.50
C ASN A 543 -4.07 17.97 -22.90
N ALA A 544 -5.28 18.48 -23.15
CA ALA A 544 -5.78 19.73 -22.59
C ALA A 544 -6.40 19.57 -21.18
N TYR A 545 -6.53 18.35 -20.66
CA TYR A 545 -7.21 18.08 -19.40
C TYR A 545 -6.51 18.75 -18.20
N LYS A 546 -7.31 19.46 -17.41
CA LYS A 546 -6.97 19.93 -16.07
C LYS A 546 -8.17 19.74 -15.16
N THR A 547 -7.94 19.29 -13.93
CA THR A 547 -8.98 19.32 -12.90
C THR A 547 -9.47 20.76 -12.69
N SER A 548 -10.75 20.92 -12.35
CA SER A 548 -11.32 22.20 -11.92
C SER A 548 -11.12 22.49 -10.42
N LEU A 549 -10.45 21.59 -9.68
CA LEU A 549 -10.09 21.73 -8.28
C LEU A 549 -9.28 23.02 -8.04
N VAL A 550 -9.80 23.90 -7.18
CA VAL A 550 -9.18 25.17 -6.80
C VAL A 550 -8.29 25.00 -5.56
N SER A 551 -8.78 24.27 -4.55
CA SER A 551 -8.01 23.94 -3.34
C SER A 551 -8.55 22.69 -2.65
N VAL A 552 -7.64 21.94 -2.03
CA VAL A 552 -7.93 20.90 -1.05
C VAL A 552 -7.90 21.52 0.34
N GLY A 553 -8.73 21.03 1.24
CA GLY A 553 -8.96 21.64 2.53
C GLY A 553 -10.18 22.57 2.48
N GLY A 554 -11.14 22.29 3.35
CA GLY A 554 -12.22 23.20 3.70
C GLY A 554 -11.79 24.27 4.70
N GLY A 555 -10.56 24.24 5.23
CA GLY A 555 -10.17 25.05 6.38
C GLY A 555 -10.87 24.57 7.66
N SER A 556 -11.26 23.29 7.68
CA SER A 556 -11.87 22.58 8.82
C SER A 556 -11.04 22.81 10.06
N ILE A 557 -11.68 23.29 11.13
CA ILE A 557 -11.06 23.19 12.45
C ILE A 557 -11.25 21.76 12.90
N SER A 558 -10.14 21.02 12.97
CA SER A 558 -10.16 19.71 13.60
C SER A 558 -10.59 19.88 15.06
N GLY A 559 -11.77 19.34 15.39
CA GLY A 559 -11.81 18.49 16.57
C GLY A 559 -10.71 17.46 16.33
N THR A 560 -9.67 17.49 17.16
CA THR A 560 -8.41 16.72 16.98
C THR A 560 -8.64 15.37 16.31
N SER A 561 -7.98 15.14 15.16
CA SER A 561 -7.91 13.87 14.40
C SER A 561 -8.22 12.71 15.33
N HIS A 562 -9.43 12.13 15.23
CA HIS A 562 -10.16 11.46 16.32
C HIS A 562 -9.24 10.68 17.28
N THR A 563 -8.71 11.40 18.25
CA THR A 563 -8.13 10.83 19.45
C THR A 563 -9.33 10.43 20.27
N HIS A 564 -9.78 9.21 20.01
CA HIS A 564 -10.82 8.50 20.75
C HIS A 564 -10.92 9.02 22.19
N THR A 565 -11.99 9.76 22.48
CA THR A 565 -12.29 10.18 23.84
C THR A 565 -12.77 8.95 24.58
N TYR A 566 -11.84 8.28 25.22
CA TYR A 566 -12.12 7.12 26.04
C TYR A 566 -12.40 7.52 27.49
N GLY A 567 -13.19 6.69 28.16
CA GLY A 567 -13.35 6.79 29.61
C GLY A 567 -12.07 6.44 30.37
N GLU A 568 -12.16 6.51 31.70
CA GLU A 568 -11.10 6.05 32.60
C GLU A 568 -10.64 4.62 32.24
N TRP A 569 -9.32 4.41 32.25
CA TRP A 569 -8.72 3.12 31.98
C TRP A 569 -9.14 2.11 33.05
N THR A 570 -9.87 1.08 32.66
CA THR A 570 -10.16 -0.05 33.55
C THR A 570 -9.00 -1.04 33.46
N VAL A 571 -8.32 -1.28 34.58
CA VAL A 571 -7.23 -2.26 34.66
C VAL A 571 -7.83 -3.66 34.57
N VAL A 572 -7.51 -4.38 33.49
CA VAL A 572 -7.92 -5.78 33.26
C VAL A 572 -6.89 -6.73 33.88
N LYS A 573 -5.60 -6.35 33.87
CA LYS A 573 -4.46 -6.97 34.55
C LYS A 573 -3.49 -5.86 34.98
N ALA A 574 -3.06 -5.81 36.24
CA ALA A 574 -2.08 -4.79 36.67
C ALA A 574 -0.68 -5.07 36.11
N ALA A 575 0.15 -4.03 35.95
CA ALA A 575 1.58 -4.18 35.67
C ALA A 575 2.38 -4.38 36.97
N THR A 576 3.54 -5.02 36.84
CA THR A 576 4.56 -5.11 37.89
C THR A 576 5.85 -4.44 37.43
N GLU A 577 6.93 -4.54 38.21
CA GLU A 577 8.25 -4.03 37.84
C GLU A 577 8.92 -4.84 36.71
N THR A 578 8.40 -6.03 36.39
CA THR A 578 8.98 -6.96 35.39
C THR A 578 7.98 -7.54 34.40
N GLU A 579 6.67 -7.54 34.71
CA GLU A 579 5.61 -7.95 33.79
C GLU A 579 4.73 -6.76 33.39
N THR A 580 4.36 -6.74 32.12
CA THR A 580 3.38 -5.78 31.63
C THR A 580 1.96 -6.15 32.04
N GLY A 581 1.18 -5.13 32.37
CA GLY A 581 -0.25 -5.24 32.64
C GLY A 581 -1.07 -5.08 31.36
N LEU A 582 -2.38 -5.11 31.50
CA LEU A 582 -3.35 -4.83 30.45
C LEU A 582 -4.45 -3.93 31.01
N LYS A 583 -4.73 -2.83 30.35
CA LYS A 583 -5.88 -1.97 30.63
C LYS A 583 -6.74 -1.87 29.38
N SER A 584 -8.06 -1.79 29.57
CA SER A 584 -9.02 -1.54 28.50
C SER A 584 -9.78 -0.25 28.79
N ARG A 585 -10.17 0.46 27.75
CA ARG A 585 -11.11 1.57 27.86
C ARG A 585 -12.00 1.64 26.64
N THR A 586 -13.28 1.86 26.88
CA THR A 586 -14.28 2.04 25.83
C THR A 586 -14.37 3.51 25.47
N CYS A 587 -14.41 3.81 24.17
CA CYS A 587 -14.51 5.17 23.66
C CYS A 587 -15.90 5.70 24.02
N THR A 588 -15.98 6.67 24.93
CA THR A 588 -17.28 7.23 25.37
C THR A 588 -18.01 7.95 24.23
N GLY A 589 -17.27 8.36 23.19
CA GLY A 589 -17.84 8.87 21.94
C GLY A 589 -18.34 7.82 20.93
N CYS A 590 -17.78 6.61 20.85
CA CYS A 590 -18.08 5.69 19.73
C CYS A 590 -18.16 4.18 20.07
N GLY A 591 -18.00 3.77 21.33
CA GLY A 591 -18.09 2.36 21.75
C GLY A 591 -16.90 1.48 21.38
N TYR A 592 -15.92 1.97 20.61
CA TYR A 592 -14.68 1.24 20.30
C TYR A 592 -13.92 0.91 21.59
N ASN A 593 -13.50 -0.35 21.76
CA ASN A 593 -12.84 -0.83 22.97
C ASN A 593 -11.34 -0.96 22.72
N GLU A 594 -10.55 -0.07 23.29
CA GLU A 594 -9.09 -0.05 23.14
C GLU A 594 -8.43 -0.80 24.28
N THR A 595 -7.55 -1.74 23.92
CA THR A 595 -6.68 -2.45 24.87
C THR A 595 -5.27 -1.91 24.75
N ALA A 596 -4.70 -1.41 25.84
CA ALA A 596 -3.29 -1.07 25.93
C ALA A 596 -2.57 -1.93 26.96
N VAL A 597 -1.41 -2.42 26.58
CA VAL A 597 -0.43 -3.00 27.48
C VAL A 597 0.05 -1.91 28.43
N ILE A 598 0.06 -2.17 29.74
CA ILE A 598 0.64 -1.28 30.75
C ILE A 598 2.14 -1.64 30.84
N PRO A 599 3.08 -0.78 30.43
CA PRO A 599 4.51 -1.09 30.52
C PRO A 599 4.97 -1.20 31.97
N ALA A 600 6.03 -1.97 32.22
CA ALA A 600 6.73 -1.93 33.49
C ALA A 600 7.35 -0.53 33.72
N ILE A 601 7.42 -0.10 34.98
CA ILE A 601 7.51 1.33 35.34
C ILE A 601 8.96 1.87 35.25
N GLY A 602 9.25 2.73 34.25
CA GLY A 602 10.52 3.47 34.06
C GLY A 602 10.30 4.98 33.79
N LYS A 603 11.33 5.82 33.91
CA LYS A 603 11.24 7.32 34.02
C LYS A 603 11.92 8.14 32.89
N ASP A 604 11.33 9.29 32.56
CA ASP A 604 11.82 10.39 31.68
C ASP A 604 12.56 11.53 32.47
N THR A 605 12.87 12.77 32.00
CA THR A 605 12.58 13.60 30.79
C THR A 605 13.70 14.67 30.54
N PRO A 606 13.80 15.33 29.35
CA PRO A 606 14.83 16.34 28.99
C PRO A 606 14.37 17.83 29.00
N VAL A 607 15.22 18.79 28.57
CA VAL A 607 14.98 20.27 28.54
C VAL A 607 15.65 20.98 27.32
N THR A 608 15.17 22.16 26.90
CA THR A 608 15.62 22.98 25.72
C THR A 608 16.01 24.46 26.03
N PRO A 609 16.66 25.22 25.09
CA PRO A 609 17.27 26.57 25.29
C PRO A 609 16.62 27.76 24.49
N ASP A 610 17.17 28.99 24.60
CA ASP A 610 16.70 30.28 24.01
C ASP A 610 17.84 31.22 23.48
N THR A 611 17.52 32.32 22.76
CA THR A 611 18.46 33.19 21.98
C THR A 611 18.28 34.74 22.22
N PRO A 612 19.29 35.65 22.04
CA PRO A 612 19.23 37.08 22.49
C PRO A 612 19.29 38.21 21.41
N VAL A 613 19.31 39.51 21.82
CA VAL A 613 19.21 40.74 20.96
C VAL A 613 20.20 41.90 21.33
N SER A 614 20.32 42.92 20.45
CA SER A 614 21.31 44.03 20.33
C SER A 614 21.53 45.03 21.52
N GLY A 615 22.64 45.81 21.45
CA GLY A 615 23.54 46.02 22.60
C GLY A 615 23.58 47.34 23.40
N ASP A 616 23.19 48.52 22.89
CA ASP A 616 23.38 49.79 23.64
C ASP A 616 22.14 50.27 24.43
N ALA A 617 20.94 50.03 23.92
CA ALA A 617 19.73 50.20 24.71
C ALA A 617 19.70 49.14 25.81
N LYS A 618 19.41 49.54 27.06
CA LYS A 618 19.28 48.57 28.15
C LYS A 618 17.81 48.17 28.26
N VAL A 619 17.53 47.00 27.69
CA VAL A 619 16.20 46.37 27.60
C VAL A 619 16.02 45.38 28.74
N HIS A 620 14.78 45.26 29.22
CA HIS A 620 14.37 44.14 30.04
C HIS A 620 12.94 43.71 29.70
N ASN A 621 12.81 42.47 29.22
CA ASN A 621 11.55 41.84 28.91
C ASN A 621 11.16 40.88 30.06
N PHE A 622 10.09 41.20 30.78
CA PHE A 622 9.64 40.38 31.91
C PHE A 622 9.09 39.01 31.47
N THR A 623 8.73 38.86 30.19
CA THR A 623 8.29 37.59 29.59
C THR A 623 9.43 36.58 29.49
N GLU A 624 10.61 37.04 29.08
CA GLU A 624 11.82 36.22 28.94
C GLU A 624 12.56 36.13 30.28
N SER A 625 12.97 37.28 30.84
CA SER A 625 13.98 37.37 31.90
C SER A 625 13.42 37.38 33.33
N GLY A 626 12.10 37.45 33.52
CA GLY A 626 11.48 37.48 34.85
C GLY A 626 11.95 38.68 35.69
N THR A 627 12.63 38.46 36.81
CA THR A 627 13.25 39.52 37.63
C THR A 627 14.78 39.59 37.47
N THR A 628 15.38 38.80 36.58
CA THR A 628 16.83 38.68 36.44
C THR A 628 17.35 39.67 35.39
N SER A 629 18.27 40.56 35.77
CA SER A 629 18.86 41.54 34.86
C SER A 629 20.24 42.00 35.30
N ASP A 630 21.15 42.17 34.34
CA ASP A 630 22.51 42.66 34.57
C ASP A 630 22.59 44.20 34.70
N PHE A 631 21.51 44.92 34.39
CA PHE A 631 21.44 46.38 34.47
C PHE A 631 20.42 46.88 35.51
N TYR A 632 19.32 46.15 35.71
CA TYR A 632 18.25 46.52 36.63
C TYR A 632 18.23 45.62 37.87
N SER A 633 18.37 46.22 39.06
CA SER A 633 18.10 45.52 40.32
C SER A 633 16.59 45.51 40.57
N ILE A 634 15.94 44.36 40.38
CA ILE A 634 14.48 44.21 40.44
C ILE A 634 14.08 43.40 41.68
N THR A 635 13.14 43.92 42.46
CA THR A 635 12.48 43.23 43.57
C THR A 635 10.97 43.30 43.37
N GLY A 636 10.29 42.15 43.45
CA GLY A 636 8.83 42.04 43.30
C GLY A 636 8.42 40.64 42.83
N SER A 637 7.14 40.45 42.54
CA SER A 637 6.60 39.16 42.09
C SER A 637 6.09 39.22 40.65
N ILE A 638 6.49 38.23 39.84
CA ILE A 638 6.00 38.04 38.46
C ILE A 638 4.59 37.43 38.48
N ALA A 639 3.78 37.76 37.46
CA ALA A 639 2.51 37.12 37.18
C ALA A 639 2.32 36.86 35.68
N THR A 640 1.61 35.78 35.36
CA THR A 640 1.24 35.33 34.00
C THR A 640 -0.25 35.56 33.69
N ASN A 641 -1.08 35.81 34.71
CA ASN A 641 -2.55 35.90 34.62
C ASN A 641 -3.09 37.34 34.67
N LYS A 642 -2.32 38.31 34.15
CA LYS A 642 -2.59 39.75 34.28
C LYS A 642 -2.71 40.49 32.94
N GLY A 643 -3.07 39.77 31.89
CA GLY A 643 -3.20 40.27 30.52
C GLY A 643 -1.90 40.18 29.74
N THR A 644 -1.88 40.81 28.56
CA THR A 644 -0.72 40.91 27.68
C THR A 644 -0.46 42.38 27.30
N ALA A 645 0.71 42.65 26.73
CA ALA A 645 1.06 43.94 26.14
C ALA A 645 1.73 43.73 24.77
N THR A 646 1.57 44.68 23.85
CA THR A 646 2.26 44.68 22.55
C THR A 646 3.14 45.91 22.46
N TYR A 647 4.43 45.74 22.16
CA TYR A 647 5.39 46.85 22.06
C TYR A 647 6.55 46.47 21.13
N ASN A 648 6.90 47.35 20.20
CA ASN A 648 7.94 47.12 19.18
C ASN A 648 7.85 45.74 18.46
N GLY A 649 6.63 45.31 18.12
CA GLY A 649 6.36 44.02 17.45
C GLY A 649 6.35 42.79 18.37
N LEU A 650 6.76 42.92 19.64
CA LEU A 650 6.75 41.83 20.62
C LEU A 650 5.36 41.68 21.27
N THR A 651 4.98 40.43 21.57
CA THR A 651 3.81 40.10 22.41
C THR A 651 4.28 39.62 23.78
N LEU A 652 3.97 40.40 24.81
CA LEU A 652 4.50 40.25 26.16
C LEU A 652 3.44 39.58 27.05
N THR A 653 3.79 38.46 27.70
CA THR A 653 2.83 37.58 28.41
C THR A 653 3.11 37.38 29.90
N LYS A 654 4.27 37.83 30.40
CA LYS A 654 4.54 37.93 31.85
C LYS A 654 4.79 39.38 32.24
N CYS A 655 4.41 39.72 33.48
CA CYS A 655 4.59 41.05 34.03
C CYS A 655 5.10 41.04 35.48
N LEU A 656 5.80 42.09 35.87
CA LEU A 656 6.04 42.43 37.27
C LEU A 656 4.80 43.11 37.86
N LYS A 657 4.25 42.57 38.95
CA LYS A 657 3.19 43.23 39.72
C LYS A 657 3.78 44.44 40.46
N MET A 658 3.20 45.62 40.28
CA MET A 658 3.59 46.81 41.05
C MET A 658 2.86 46.81 42.41
N GLU A 659 3.43 46.07 43.36
CA GLU A 659 2.98 45.91 44.73
C GLU A 659 3.81 46.79 45.69
N SER A 660 3.42 46.89 46.97
CA SER A 660 4.06 47.83 47.90
C SER A 660 5.52 47.48 48.21
N SER A 661 5.90 46.22 48.00
CA SER A 661 7.28 45.70 48.06
C SER A 661 8.06 45.84 46.75
N THR A 662 7.40 46.24 45.64
CA THR A 662 8.03 46.26 44.31
C THR A 662 8.93 47.48 44.14
N SER A 663 10.20 47.21 43.78
CA SER A 663 11.25 48.21 43.58
C SER A 663 12.15 47.79 42.42
N ILE A 664 12.37 48.69 41.46
CA ILE A 664 13.39 48.57 40.41
C ILE A 664 14.42 49.68 40.63
N LYS A 665 15.71 49.36 40.58
CA LYS A 665 16.81 50.33 40.75
C LYS A 665 17.88 50.13 39.67
N PHE A 666 18.40 51.22 39.12
CA PHE A 666 19.54 51.21 38.21
C PHE A 666 20.31 52.55 38.29
N THR A 667 21.48 52.63 37.67
CA THR A 667 22.24 53.89 37.54
C THR A 667 22.26 54.30 36.08
N ALA A 668 21.61 55.42 35.74
CA ALA A 668 21.65 55.98 34.40
C ALA A 668 23.06 56.55 34.11
N PRO A 669 23.79 56.07 33.09
CA PRO A 669 25.16 56.52 32.79
C PRO A 669 25.22 57.95 32.22
N SER A 670 24.11 58.42 31.67
CA SER A 670 23.93 59.72 31.02
C SER A 670 22.51 60.25 31.31
N ALA A 671 22.17 61.44 30.82
CA ALA A 671 20.75 61.80 30.69
C ALA A 671 20.14 60.99 29.55
N GLY A 672 18.88 60.56 29.69
CA GLY A 672 18.19 59.72 28.72
C GLY A 672 16.71 59.58 29.00
N LYS A 673 16.01 58.77 28.19
CA LYS A 673 14.61 58.40 28.36
C LYS A 673 14.49 56.98 28.88
N LEU A 674 13.69 56.80 29.93
CA LEU A 674 13.23 55.50 30.40
C LEU A 674 11.78 55.30 29.93
N THR A 675 11.53 54.28 29.13
CA THR A 675 10.18 53.89 28.71
C THR A 675 9.76 52.62 29.43
N LEU A 676 8.56 52.65 30.03
CA LEU A 676 7.91 51.56 30.74
C LEU A 676 6.62 51.18 30.03
N VAL A 677 6.35 49.89 29.87
CA VAL A 677 5.20 49.35 29.10
C VAL A 677 4.27 48.54 30.00
N PHE A 678 2.98 48.88 30.02
CA PHE A 678 1.98 48.24 30.87
C PHE A 678 0.86 47.58 30.03
N GLY A 679 0.33 46.45 30.51
CA GLY A 679 -0.70 45.68 29.80
C GLY A 679 -2.11 46.25 29.99
N GLY A 680 -2.90 46.21 28.91
CA GLY A 680 -4.27 46.72 28.86
C GLY A 680 -4.36 48.25 28.94
N THR A 681 -4.33 48.92 27.78
CA THR A 681 -4.30 50.39 27.65
C THR A 681 -5.31 51.12 28.53
N THR A 682 -6.58 50.68 28.55
CA THR A 682 -7.65 51.25 29.40
C THR A 682 -7.46 51.01 30.89
N ALA A 683 -6.81 49.91 31.29
CA ALA A 683 -6.58 49.54 32.70
C ALA A 683 -5.28 50.11 33.28
N ALA A 684 -4.38 50.58 32.41
CA ALA A 684 -3.10 51.20 32.72
C ALA A 684 -3.16 52.74 32.69
N SER A 685 -3.89 53.32 31.72
CA SER A 685 -4.01 54.77 31.51
C SER A 685 -4.40 55.53 32.78
N GLY A 686 -3.73 56.65 33.04
CA GLY A 686 -4.04 57.52 34.17
C GLY A 686 -3.63 56.99 35.55
N LYS A 687 -3.06 55.78 35.66
CA LYS A 687 -2.44 55.28 36.89
C LYS A 687 -1.03 55.84 37.08
N GLY A 688 -0.62 55.97 38.34
CA GLY A 688 0.67 56.50 38.75
C GLY A 688 1.73 55.41 38.94
N VAL A 689 2.96 55.70 38.50
CA VAL A 689 4.18 54.95 38.86
C VAL A 689 5.19 55.96 39.38
N LYS A 690 5.86 55.66 40.49
CA LYS A 690 6.82 56.58 41.09
C LYS A 690 8.19 56.37 40.47
N VAL A 691 8.72 57.40 39.81
CA VAL A 691 10.10 57.44 39.33
C VAL A 691 10.84 58.48 40.17
N ASN A 692 11.91 58.07 40.83
CA ASN A 692 12.64 58.85 41.84
C ASN A 692 11.69 59.50 42.87
N GLY A 693 10.78 58.68 43.41
CA GLY A 693 9.76 59.09 44.39
C GLY A 693 8.60 59.91 43.82
N THR A 694 8.75 60.51 42.64
CA THR A 694 7.75 61.36 42.00
C THR A 694 6.75 60.53 41.21
N SER A 695 5.45 60.64 41.50
CA SER A 695 4.40 59.94 40.76
C SER A 695 4.25 60.52 39.35
N LYS A 696 4.35 59.65 38.34
CA LYS A 696 4.19 59.95 36.91
C LYS A 696 3.03 59.12 36.37
N LYS A 697 2.18 59.71 35.53
CA LYS A 697 0.98 59.05 35.01
C LYS A 697 1.26 58.32 33.70
N VAL A 698 0.80 57.08 33.60
CA VAL A 698 0.87 56.26 32.38
C VAL A 698 -0.07 56.83 31.31
N GLY A 699 0.39 56.87 30.06
CA GLY A 699 -0.34 57.37 28.91
C GLY A 699 -1.51 56.49 28.48
N SER A 700 -2.34 57.02 27.59
CA SER A 700 -3.49 56.31 27.01
C SER A 700 -3.12 55.14 26.10
N ASP A 701 -1.88 55.11 25.63
CA ASP A 701 -1.24 54.03 24.88
C ASP A 701 -0.71 52.89 25.79
N GLY A 702 -0.81 53.03 27.11
CA GLY A 702 -0.25 52.08 28.08
C GLY A 702 1.25 52.21 28.30
N THR A 703 1.91 53.26 27.79
CA THR A 703 3.34 53.51 28.03
C THR A 703 3.58 54.68 28.98
N LEU A 704 4.75 54.70 29.60
CA LEU A 704 5.26 55.86 30.35
C LEU A 704 6.70 56.09 29.93
N THR A 705 6.94 57.17 29.19
CA THR A 705 8.29 57.67 28.91
C THR A 705 8.62 58.82 29.86
N VAL A 706 9.76 58.75 30.53
CA VAL A 706 10.25 59.80 31.43
C VAL A 706 11.71 60.13 31.12
N ASP A 707 12.04 61.41 31.11
CA ASP A 707 13.44 61.84 31.11
C ASP A 707 14.06 61.54 32.48
N VAL A 708 15.21 60.87 32.48
CA VAL A 708 16.04 60.58 33.65
C VAL A 708 17.39 61.28 33.50
N ALA A 709 17.84 61.92 34.57
CA ALA A 709 19.19 62.47 34.65
C ALA A 709 20.22 61.37 34.94
N LYS A 710 21.49 61.65 34.63
CA LYS A 710 22.62 60.79 35.03
C LYS A 710 22.62 60.59 36.54
N GLY A 711 22.74 59.34 37.00
CA GLY A 711 22.76 58.98 38.42
C GLY A 711 21.76 57.88 38.78
N ALA A 712 21.50 57.71 40.08
CA ALA A 712 20.61 56.66 40.56
C ALA A 712 19.14 56.91 40.16
N VAL A 713 18.51 55.88 39.61
CA VAL A 713 17.09 55.85 39.26
C VAL A 713 16.39 54.73 40.03
N THR A 714 15.23 55.05 40.62
CA THR A 714 14.38 54.10 41.34
C THR A 714 12.94 54.19 40.83
N VAL A 715 12.36 53.05 40.46
CA VAL A 715 10.95 52.92 40.06
C VAL A 715 10.21 52.08 41.11
N THR A 716 9.15 52.64 41.70
CA THR A 716 8.31 52.00 42.72
C THR A 716 6.83 52.24 42.47
N LYS A 717 5.97 51.52 43.20
CA LYS A 717 4.52 51.63 43.08
C LYS A 717 4.00 53.05 43.36
N GLY A 718 3.19 53.56 42.44
CA GLY A 718 2.19 54.59 42.72
C GLY A 718 0.84 53.92 42.98
N ASP A 719 0.20 53.50 41.90
CA ASP A 719 -1.06 52.74 41.88
C ASP A 719 -0.82 51.25 41.55
N ALA A 720 -1.83 50.40 41.71
CA ALA A 720 -1.75 48.98 41.35
C ALA A 720 -1.83 48.77 39.81
N ILE A 721 -0.71 48.35 39.22
CA ILE A 721 -0.51 48.17 37.78
C ILE A 721 0.52 47.03 37.52
N ASN A 722 0.63 46.57 36.27
CA ASN A 722 1.47 45.43 35.87
C ASN A 722 2.42 45.83 34.73
N LEU A 723 3.74 45.77 34.98
CA LEU A 723 4.80 46.18 34.05
C LEU A 723 5.29 44.99 33.21
N PHE A 724 5.28 45.09 31.89
CA PHE A 724 5.61 43.99 30.96
C PHE A 724 6.96 44.13 30.27
N TYR A 725 7.44 45.36 30.07
CA TYR A 725 8.71 45.64 29.39
C TYR A 725 9.25 47.01 29.83
N MET A 726 10.58 47.16 29.84
CA MET A 726 11.24 48.46 30.04
C MET A 726 12.50 48.61 29.19
N ILE A 727 12.80 49.86 28.82
CA ILE A 727 13.98 50.23 28.04
C ILE A 727 14.52 51.60 28.50
N TYR A 728 15.84 51.69 28.68
CA TYR A 728 16.55 52.96 28.88
C TYR A 728 17.39 53.31 27.63
N THR A 729 17.24 54.57 27.16
CA THR A 729 17.89 55.11 25.95
C THR A 729 18.53 56.48 26.23
N PRO A 730 19.86 56.66 26.06
CA PRO A 730 20.53 57.95 26.22
C PRO A 730 20.00 59.11 25.34
N SER A 731 20.10 60.35 25.83
CA SER A 731 19.76 61.58 25.11
C SER A 731 20.90 62.01 24.18
N GLY A 732 20.58 62.38 22.94
CA GLY A 732 21.56 62.83 21.93
C GLY A 732 21.20 62.47 20.49
N THR A 733 20.17 61.66 20.28
CA THR A 733 19.58 61.32 18.98
C THR A 733 18.44 62.29 18.65
N SER A 734 18.46 62.97 17.49
CA SER A 734 17.50 64.04 17.15
C SER A 734 17.24 64.18 15.64
N GLU A 735 15.99 64.53 15.30
CA GLU A 735 15.51 64.91 13.97
C GLU A 735 14.94 66.35 14.00
N THR A 736 15.02 67.12 12.90
CA THR A 736 14.35 68.44 12.72
C THR A 736 14.10 68.75 11.23
N THR A 737 13.12 69.63 10.91
CA THR A 737 12.66 69.92 9.53
C THR A 737 12.48 71.42 9.18
N HIS A 738 12.38 71.69 7.88
CA HIS A 738 12.38 72.98 7.18
C HIS A 738 11.40 72.89 5.99
N THR A 739 10.74 73.97 5.54
CA THR A 739 9.87 73.97 4.33
C THR A 739 10.48 74.71 3.13
N HIS A 740 10.52 74.09 1.95
CA HIS A 740 11.12 74.62 0.71
C HIS A 740 10.12 74.59 -0.47
N LYS A 741 10.49 75.20 -1.62
CA LYS A 741 9.79 75.04 -2.92
C LYS A 741 10.80 74.69 -4.02
N TYR A 742 10.56 73.60 -4.76
CA TYR A 742 11.58 72.90 -5.55
C TYR A 742 11.10 72.41 -6.93
N GLU A 743 12.01 72.36 -7.90
CA GLU A 743 11.82 71.76 -9.25
C GLU A 743 12.81 70.59 -9.49
N SER A 744 12.37 69.47 -10.07
CA SER A 744 13.14 68.20 -10.06
C SER A 744 13.64 67.70 -11.42
N LYS A 745 14.79 67.00 -11.43
CA LYS A 745 15.41 66.36 -12.60
C LYS A 745 16.27 65.15 -12.20
N ILE A 746 16.11 64.00 -12.86
CA ILE A 746 16.95 62.81 -12.60
C ILE A 746 18.37 63.07 -13.10
N THR A 747 19.36 62.90 -12.22
CA THR A 747 20.79 63.13 -12.48
C THR A 747 21.66 61.88 -12.29
N LYS A 748 21.18 60.86 -11.56
CA LYS A 748 21.73 59.49 -11.55
C LYS A 748 20.56 58.51 -11.56
N GLN A 749 20.60 57.46 -12.39
CA GLN A 749 19.57 56.41 -12.37
C GLN A 749 19.80 55.44 -11.20
N ALA A 750 18.73 54.87 -10.67
CA ALA A 750 18.80 53.88 -9.59
C ALA A 750 19.08 52.47 -10.12
N THR A 751 19.98 51.75 -9.44
CA THR A 751 20.22 50.30 -9.61
C THR A 751 19.61 49.55 -8.43
N CYS A 752 19.81 48.23 -8.32
CA CYS A 752 19.22 47.43 -7.24
C CYS A 752 19.81 47.71 -5.84
N THR A 753 21.10 48.04 -5.78
CA THR A 753 21.84 48.35 -4.55
C THR A 753 22.17 49.84 -4.42
N GLU A 754 22.51 50.50 -5.54
CA GLU A 754 22.80 51.93 -5.53
C GLU A 754 21.56 52.73 -5.85
N ALA A 755 21.17 53.54 -4.86
CA ALA A 755 20.09 54.48 -5.01
C ALA A 755 20.47 55.57 -6.04
N GLY A 756 19.51 55.90 -6.90
CA GLY A 756 19.64 56.94 -7.91
C GLY A 756 19.52 58.32 -7.28
N VAL A 757 19.60 59.37 -8.08
CA VAL A 757 19.61 60.75 -7.61
C VAL A 757 18.67 61.58 -8.47
N LEU A 758 17.57 62.02 -7.87
CA LEU A 758 16.63 62.99 -8.40
C LEU A 758 16.99 64.34 -7.78
N THR A 759 17.63 65.21 -8.55
CA THR A 759 18.06 66.54 -8.07
C THR A 759 16.91 67.52 -8.13
N TYR A 760 16.63 68.18 -7.01
CA TYR A 760 15.63 69.22 -6.85
C TYR A 760 16.31 70.57 -6.59
N THR A 761 15.96 71.59 -7.37
CA THR A 761 16.53 72.95 -7.28
C THR A 761 15.53 73.91 -6.64
N CYS A 762 15.95 74.59 -5.56
CA CYS A 762 15.06 75.47 -4.79
C CYS A 762 14.82 76.74 -5.58
N THR A 763 13.56 76.98 -5.95
CA THR A 763 13.13 78.20 -6.67
C THR A 763 12.49 79.22 -5.72
N SER A 764 12.56 79.00 -4.41
CA SER A 764 12.07 79.96 -3.40
C SER A 764 12.87 81.26 -3.42
N THR A 765 12.18 82.39 -3.47
CA THR A 765 12.75 83.74 -3.49
C THR A 765 12.67 84.46 -2.15
N THR A 766 12.24 83.78 -1.07
CA THR A 766 12.12 84.34 0.28
C THR A 766 12.84 83.47 1.32
N GLY A 767 13.58 84.14 2.23
CA GLY A 767 14.48 83.51 3.20
C GLY A 767 15.82 83.08 2.59
N THR A 768 16.83 82.84 3.44
CA THR A 768 18.05 82.14 3.01
C THR A 768 17.75 80.65 2.89
N CYS A 769 17.68 80.14 1.66
CA CYS A 769 17.71 78.69 1.41
C CYS A 769 19.16 78.22 1.38
N ASP A 770 19.61 77.67 2.50
CA ASP A 770 20.98 77.14 2.69
C ASP A 770 21.30 76.01 1.70
N LYS A 771 20.26 75.34 1.19
CA LYS A 771 20.31 74.40 0.06
C LYS A 771 19.60 75.00 -1.17
N LYS A 772 20.38 75.53 -2.11
CA LYS A 772 19.90 75.90 -3.45
C LYS A 772 19.52 74.68 -4.30
N THR A 773 20.11 73.53 -4.00
CA THR A 773 19.67 72.23 -4.48
C THR A 773 19.68 71.25 -3.31
N TYR A 774 18.70 70.34 -3.26
CA TYR A 774 18.84 69.08 -2.55
C TYR A 774 18.60 67.97 -3.56
N THR A 775 19.10 66.78 -3.27
CA THR A 775 18.84 65.62 -4.10
C THR A 775 18.05 64.63 -3.28
N GLU A 776 16.88 64.22 -3.75
CA GLU A 776 16.28 63.02 -3.23
C GLU A 776 16.99 61.83 -3.86
N THR A 777 17.41 60.92 -3.01
CA THR A 777 17.90 59.64 -3.47
C THR A 777 16.68 58.88 -4.01
N ILE A 778 16.62 58.65 -5.32
CA ILE A 778 15.66 57.68 -5.88
C ILE A 778 16.03 56.37 -5.22
N PRO A 779 15.16 55.72 -4.42
CA PRO A 779 15.53 54.51 -3.72
C PRO A 779 16.17 53.53 -4.70
N ALA A 780 17.20 52.81 -4.24
CA ALA A 780 17.69 51.67 -4.99
C ALA A 780 16.46 50.81 -5.30
N LYS A 781 16.34 50.28 -6.52
CA LYS A 781 15.11 49.65 -7.04
C LYS A 781 14.63 48.45 -6.23
N GLY A 782 15.38 48.08 -5.20
CA GLY A 782 15.33 46.80 -4.54
C GLY A 782 15.91 45.75 -5.45
N HIS A 783 16.04 44.57 -4.88
CA HIS A 783 16.28 43.37 -5.64
C HIS A 783 14.93 42.73 -5.97
N SER A 784 14.65 42.55 -7.25
CA SER A 784 13.50 41.76 -7.71
C SER A 784 13.95 40.30 -7.78
N PHE A 785 14.00 39.65 -6.63
CA PHE A 785 14.40 38.25 -6.53
C PHE A 785 13.40 37.33 -7.24
N SER A 786 13.93 36.35 -7.99
CA SER A 786 13.13 35.32 -8.65
C SER A 786 12.40 34.49 -7.59
N THR A 787 11.17 34.05 -7.89
CA THR A 787 10.47 33.04 -7.07
C THR A 787 11.02 31.63 -7.26
N GLU A 788 11.86 31.42 -8.27
CA GLU A 788 12.53 30.14 -8.53
C GLU A 788 13.82 30.04 -7.71
N TRP A 789 14.03 28.89 -7.08
CA TRP A 789 15.24 28.58 -6.33
C TRP A 789 16.38 28.20 -7.28
N THR A 790 17.55 28.81 -7.10
CA THR A 790 18.79 28.40 -7.78
C THR A 790 19.69 27.70 -6.77
N VAL A 791 20.14 26.47 -7.07
CA VAL A 791 21.17 25.80 -6.27
C VAL A 791 22.50 26.50 -6.54
N ASP A 792 23.14 26.98 -5.48
CA ASP A 792 24.42 27.68 -5.54
C ASP A 792 25.60 26.73 -5.34
N VAL A 793 25.42 25.74 -4.47
CA VAL A 793 26.36 24.65 -4.19
C VAL A 793 25.55 23.38 -3.91
N GLU A 794 25.81 22.30 -4.62
CA GLU A 794 25.16 21.01 -4.36
C GLU A 794 25.58 20.43 -3.00
N ALA A 795 24.64 19.79 -2.29
CA ALA A 795 24.93 19.13 -1.03
C ALA A 795 25.59 17.75 -1.24
N THR A 796 26.43 17.34 -0.29
CA THR A 796 27.03 16.00 -0.26
C THR A 796 26.60 15.24 1.00
N GLU A 797 27.00 13.97 1.10
CA GLU A 797 26.67 13.10 2.25
C GLU A 797 27.18 13.64 3.59
N THR A 798 28.24 14.45 3.60
CA THR A 798 28.90 14.97 4.80
C THR A 798 29.00 16.49 4.87
N THR A 799 28.78 17.20 3.75
CA THR A 799 28.88 18.66 3.67
C THR A 799 27.56 19.24 3.15
N PRO A 800 26.90 20.13 3.92
CA PRO A 800 25.72 20.84 3.44
C PRO A 800 26.00 21.67 2.18
N GLY A 801 25.02 21.71 1.27
CA GLY A 801 25.01 22.58 0.10
C GLY A 801 24.34 23.93 0.41
N SER A 802 24.07 24.72 -0.63
CA SER A 802 23.26 25.94 -0.49
C SER A 802 22.46 26.27 -1.74
N LYS A 803 21.32 26.92 -1.56
CA LYS A 803 20.48 27.49 -2.63
C LYS A 803 19.98 28.87 -2.24
N SER A 804 19.60 29.68 -3.22
CA SER A 804 19.08 31.03 -3.00
C SER A 804 18.16 31.48 -4.12
N HIS A 805 17.44 32.58 -3.88
CA HIS A 805 16.72 33.31 -4.91
C HIS A 805 17.62 34.42 -5.46
N HIS A 806 17.90 34.38 -6.76
CA HIS A 806 18.76 35.37 -7.44
C HIS A 806 17.93 36.56 -7.93
N CYS A 807 18.51 37.75 -7.90
CA CYS A 807 17.85 38.97 -8.35
C CYS A 807 17.81 39.02 -9.88
N THR A 808 16.62 39.15 -10.46
CA THR A 808 16.38 39.16 -11.91
C THR A 808 17.01 40.35 -12.65
N VAL A 809 17.63 41.28 -11.91
CA VAL A 809 18.22 42.54 -12.40
C VAL A 809 19.72 42.68 -12.04
N CYS A 810 20.28 41.83 -11.15
CA CYS A 810 21.71 41.81 -10.79
C CYS A 810 22.08 40.54 -9.98
N ASP A 811 23.37 40.22 -9.85
CA ASP A 811 23.86 38.95 -9.26
C ASP A 811 23.71 38.80 -7.73
N ALA A 812 22.83 39.59 -7.11
CA ALA A 812 22.55 39.49 -5.68
C ALA A 812 21.63 38.31 -5.37
N LYS A 813 21.79 37.73 -4.19
CA LYS A 813 21.10 36.52 -3.73
C LYS A 813 20.37 36.81 -2.41
N THR A 814 19.15 36.30 -2.24
CA THR A 814 18.40 36.31 -0.97
C THR A 814 17.97 34.90 -0.57
N ASP A 815 17.51 34.76 0.66
CA ASP A 815 17.00 33.53 1.23
C ASP A 815 17.99 32.38 1.09
N VAL A 816 19.29 32.70 1.15
CA VAL A 816 20.40 31.74 1.04
C VAL A 816 20.23 30.70 2.14
N THR A 817 19.75 29.54 1.73
CA THR A 817 19.33 28.45 2.60
C THR A 817 20.31 27.31 2.44
N GLU A 818 20.92 26.90 3.56
CA GLU A 818 21.73 25.70 3.63
C GLU A 818 20.87 24.48 3.28
N ILE A 819 21.36 23.66 2.35
CA ILE A 819 20.77 22.36 2.01
C ILE A 819 21.47 21.35 2.91
N PRO A 820 20.82 20.74 3.92
CA PRO A 820 21.50 19.86 4.86
C PRO A 820 22.23 18.70 4.16
N ALA A 821 23.34 18.26 4.76
CA ALA A 821 24.06 17.08 4.29
C ALA A 821 23.13 15.85 4.23
N THR A 822 23.29 15.00 3.23
CA THR A 822 22.21 14.10 2.78
C THR A 822 22.07 12.79 3.58
N GLY A 823 22.69 12.64 4.75
CA GLY A 823 22.65 11.39 5.51
C GLY A 823 22.91 11.49 7.02
N VAL A 824 22.34 10.54 7.77
CA VAL A 824 22.68 10.21 9.15
C VAL A 824 23.42 8.87 9.14
N VAL A 825 24.45 8.70 9.96
CA VAL A 825 25.13 7.41 10.11
C VAL A 825 24.19 6.44 10.86
N GLU A 826 23.64 5.47 10.15
CA GLU A 826 22.89 4.36 10.73
C GLU A 826 23.82 3.48 11.59
N LYS A 827 23.37 3.11 12.79
CA LYS A 827 24.07 2.14 13.65
C LYS A 827 23.69 0.72 13.28
N LYS A 828 24.66 -0.18 13.15
CA LYS A 828 24.40 -1.59 12.82
C LYS A 828 23.68 -2.29 13.99
N ASN A 829 22.60 -2.99 13.67
CA ASN A 829 21.84 -3.82 14.59
C ASN A 829 21.40 -5.10 13.87
N GLY A 830 21.56 -6.25 14.52
CA GLY A 830 21.39 -7.57 13.90
C GLY A 830 22.61 -8.04 13.12
N LEU A 831 22.46 -9.11 12.33
CA LEU A 831 23.55 -9.69 11.55
C LEU A 831 23.93 -8.77 10.38
N SER A 832 25.21 -8.41 10.25
CA SER A 832 25.71 -7.53 9.19
C SER A 832 27.14 -7.86 8.80
N LYS A 833 27.51 -7.54 7.56
CA LYS A 833 28.87 -7.72 7.06
C LYS A 833 29.80 -6.60 7.53
N ALA A 834 31.00 -6.96 7.95
CA ALA A 834 32.09 -6.04 8.27
C ALA A 834 33.07 -5.90 7.09
N GLU A 835 33.94 -4.89 7.18
CA GLU A 835 34.95 -4.58 6.15
C GLU A 835 35.99 -5.70 5.97
N ASP A 836 36.21 -6.51 7.01
CA ASP A 836 37.06 -7.72 6.97
C ASP A 836 36.44 -8.88 6.17
N GLY A 837 35.23 -8.68 5.62
CA GLY A 837 34.47 -9.66 4.84
C GLY A 837 33.69 -10.68 5.67
N ASN A 838 33.82 -10.67 7.00
CA ASN A 838 33.07 -11.55 7.90
C ASN A 838 31.69 -10.96 8.24
N TYR A 839 30.80 -11.81 8.74
CA TYR A 839 29.48 -11.41 9.26
C TYR A 839 29.48 -11.47 10.78
N TYR A 840 29.06 -10.37 11.41
CA TYR A 840 28.94 -10.22 12.86
C TYR A 840 27.53 -9.79 13.25
N TYR A 841 27.07 -10.26 14.40
CA TYR A 841 25.80 -9.85 14.98
C TYR A 841 26.04 -8.61 15.85
N TYR A 842 25.42 -7.49 15.49
CA TYR A 842 25.60 -6.21 16.15
C TYR A 842 24.43 -5.86 17.08
N ALA A 843 24.74 -5.22 18.19
CA ALA A 843 23.83 -4.45 19.02
C ALA A 843 24.38 -3.02 19.14
N ASP A 844 23.64 -2.03 18.64
CA ASP A 844 23.99 -0.61 18.62
C ASP A 844 25.43 -0.30 18.14
N ASP A 845 25.79 -0.85 16.99
CA ASP A 845 27.09 -0.73 16.30
C ASP A 845 28.26 -1.46 16.97
N VAL A 846 28.00 -2.20 18.07
CA VAL A 846 28.99 -3.05 18.76
C VAL A 846 28.68 -4.53 18.47
N VAL A 847 29.70 -5.37 18.27
CA VAL A 847 29.50 -6.81 18.09
C VAL A 847 29.01 -7.44 19.40
N ASP A 848 27.79 -7.99 19.40
CA ASP A 848 27.23 -8.72 20.53
C ASP A 848 27.78 -10.15 20.55
N THR A 849 28.87 -10.33 21.29
CA THR A 849 29.52 -11.63 21.47
C THR A 849 28.74 -12.62 22.34
N SER A 850 27.60 -12.22 22.92
CA SER A 850 26.72 -13.13 23.66
C SER A 850 25.78 -13.92 22.75
N PHE A 851 25.49 -13.41 21.55
CA PHE A 851 24.56 -14.06 20.61
C PHE A 851 25.13 -15.36 20.04
N THR A 852 24.41 -16.46 20.23
CA THR A 852 24.63 -17.75 19.56
C THR A 852 23.28 -18.34 19.15
N GLY A 853 23.11 -18.63 17.87
CA GLY A 853 21.83 -19.04 17.28
C GLY A 853 21.72 -18.64 15.81
N PHE A 854 20.54 -18.77 15.23
CA PHE A 854 20.28 -18.35 13.85
C PHE A 854 19.90 -16.89 13.74
N ALA A 855 20.52 -16.17 12.80
CA ALA A 855 20.14 -14.81 12.42
C ALA A 855 20.09 -14.67 10.90
N ASP A 856 19.22 -13.79 10.42
CA ASP A 856 18.99 -13.55 9.00
C ASP A 856 19.82 -12.36 8.50
N CYS A 857 20.50 -12.52 7.36
CA CYS A 857 21.21 -11.45 6.64
C CYS A 857 21.19 -11.76 5.14
N ASP A 858 21.03 -10.75 4.28
CA ASP A 858 21.06 -10.91 2.80
C ASP A 858 20.11 -11.99 2.22
N ASN A 859 18.98 -12.26 2.89
CA ASN A 859 18.04 -13.39 2.65
C ASN A 859 18.58 -14.80 2.93
N GLU A 860 19.74 -14.93 3.58
CA GLU A 860 20.27 -16.20 4.08
C GLU A 860 20.11 -16.28 5.61
N ARG A 861 19.80 -17.48 6.11
CA ARG A 861 19.69 -17.77 7.55
C ARG A 861 20.97 -18.47 8.02
N MET A 862 21.73 -17.75 8.83
CA MET A 862 23.11 -18.07 9.19
C MET A 862 23.23 -18.53 10.64
N TYR A 863 24.05 -19.53 10.89
CA TYR A 863 24.41 -19.94 12.25
C TYR A 863 25.53 -19.04 12.81
N VAL A 864 25.17 -18.24 13.81
CA VAL A 864 26.06 -17.33 14.53
C VAL A 864 26.48 -17.98 15.84
N LYS A 865 27.75 -17.81 16.21
CA LYS A 865 28.33 -18.30 17.45
C LYS A 865 29.23 -17.23 18.05
N ASN A 866 28.98 -16.86 19.30
CA ASN A 866 29.65 -15.78 20.00
C ASN A 866 29.72 -14.46 19.18
N GLY A 867 28.60 -14.08 18.54
CA GLY A 867 28.49 -12.84 17.75
C GLY A 867 29.11 -12.88 16.34
N LYS A 868 29.67 -14.01 15.88
CA LYS A 868 30.22 -14.17 14.52
C LYS A 868 29.63 -15.38 13.80
N VAL A 869 29.40 -15.30 12.49
CA VAL A 869 28.99 -16.49 11.70
C VAL A 869 30.07 -17.55 11.75
N ASP A 870 29.71 -18.75 12.21
CA ASP A 870 30.60 -19.91 12.21
C ASP A 870 30.47 -20.63 10.86
N THR A 871 31.22 -20.16 9.87
CA THR A 871 31.25 -20.72 8.51
C THR A 871 31.86 -22.12 8.44
N THR A 872 32.33 -22.67 9.57
CA THR A 872 32.79 -24.06 9.66
C THR A 872 31.71 -25.00 10.21
N TYR A 873 30.60 -24.47 10.72
CA TYR A 873 29.55 -25.27 11.35
C TYR A 873 28.76 -26.09 10.33
N THR A 874 28.84 -27.41 10.46
CA THR A 874 28.08 -28.37 9.65
C THR A 874 27.48 -29.45 10.58
N SER A 875 26.16 -29.44 10.73
CA SER A 875 25.42 -30.29 11.68
C SER A 875 23.92 -30.27 11.37
N VAL A 876 23.16 -31.19 11.95
CA VAL A 876 21.69 -31.06 12.05
C VAL A 876 21.36 -30.37 13.38
N GLU A 877 20.76 -29.19 13.33
CA GLU A 877 20.54 -28.30 14.48
C GLU A 877 19.07 -27.87 14.59
N GLN A 878 18.62 -27.50 15.79
CA GLN A 878 17.26 -27.02 15.99
C GLN A 878 17.14 -25.51 15.69
N ASP A 879 16.20 -25.14 14.83
CA ASP A 879 15.83 -23.76 14.51
C ASP A 879 14.34 -23.55 14.80
N GLY A 880 14.04 -23.00 15.97
CA GLY A 880 12.68 -22.90 16.48
C GLY A 880 12.04 -24.28 16.70
N ALA A 881 10.98 -24.59 15.94
CA ALA A 881 10.29 -25.87 16.00
C ALA A 881 10.87 -26.95 15.06
N ASP A 882 11.64 -26.55 14.05
CA ASP A 882 12.19 -27.44 13.04
C ASP A 882 13.61 -27.91 13.41
N TRP A 883 13.99 -29.09 12.91
CA TRP A 883 15.38 -29.52 12.85
C TRP A 883 15.87 -29.37 11.41
N VAL A 884 16.93 -28.58 11.23
CA VAL A 884 17.46 -28.16 9.92
C VAL A 884 18.88 -28.68 9.71
N TYR A 885 19.24 -28.96 8.46
CA TYR A 885 20.63 -29.25 8.09
C TYR A 885 21.39 -27.96 7.79
N VAL A 886 22.40 -27.70 8.60
CA VAL A 886 23.37 -26.62 8.42
C VAL A 886 24.64 -27.18 7.77
N GLU A 887 25.14 -26.49 6.75
CA GLU A 887 26.43 -26.76 6.12
C GLU A 887 27.17 -25.44 5.92
N ASN A 888 28.45 -25.40 6.31
CA ASN A 888 29.30 -24.20 6.24
C ASN A 888 28.66 -22.94 6.86
N GLY A 889 27.94 -23.11 7.98
CA GLY A 889 27.23 -22.04 8.69
C GLY A 889 25.89 -21.61 8.09
N LYS A 890 25.39 -22.26 7.03
CA LYS A 890 24.11 -21.91 6.36
C LYS A 890 23.14 -23.09 6.33
N ILE A 891 21.83 -22.81 6.37
CA ILE A 891 20.81 -23.85 6.16
C ILE A 891 20.78 -24.27 4.68
N ARG A 892 20.87 -25.58 4.40
CA ARG A 892 20.85 -26.15 3.03
C ARG A 892 19.45 -26.62 2.64
N TYR A 893 18.57 -25.69 2.27
CA TYR A 893 17.19 -25.98 1.83
C TYR A 893 17.09 -26.86 0.57
N ASP A 894 18.17 -26.98 -0.20
CA ASP A 894 18.27 -27.84 -1.38
C ASP A 894 18.69 -29.28 -1.07
N TYR A 895 19.17 -29.56 0.15
CA TYR A 895 19.72 -30.87 0.50
C TYR A 895 18.62 -31.88 0.86
N THR A 896 18.72 -33.06 0.25
CA THR A 896 17.91 -34.25 0.59
C THR A 896 18.84 -35.47 0.65
N GLY A 897 18.82 -36.23 1.75
CA GLY A 897 19.78 -37.30 2.01
C GLY A 897 19.84 -37.71 3.49
N ILE A 898 21.00 -38.12 3.99
CA ILE A 898 21.21 -38.45 5.41
C ILE A 898 22.35 -37.61 6.00
N ARG A 899 22.07 -36.92 7.12
CA ARG A 899 23.05 -36.14 7.89
C ARG A 899 22.97 -36.44 9.38
N GLN A 900 24.09 -36.25 10.08
CA GLN A 900 24.23 -36.62 11.49
C GLN A 900 24.31 -35.42 12.42
N ASN A 901 23.87 -35.64 13.67
CA ASN A 901 24.23 -34.82 14.82
C ASN A 901 24.47 -35.74 16.03
N LYS A 902 24.71 -35.15 17.21
CA LYS A 902 24.96 -35.90 18.46
C LYS A 902 23.84 -36.86 18.90
N TYR A 903 22.64 -36.75 18.31
CA TYR A 903 21.48 -37.61 18.61
C TYR A 903 21.29 -38.77 17.63
N GLY A 904 22.00 -38.78 16.50
CA GLY A 904 21.96 -39.85 15.49
C GLY A 904 22.04 -39.33 14.06
N TRP A 905 21.72 -40.22 13.12
CA TRP A 905 21.68 -39.94 11.68
C TRP A 905 20.22 -39.81 11.24
N TRP A 906 19.91 -38.73 10.52
CA TRP A 906 18.56 -38.29 10.22
C TRP A 906 18.34 -38.17 8.72
N ARG A 907 17.15 -38.58 8.25
CA ARG A 907 16.66 -38.29 6.90
C ARG A 907 16.39 -36.79 6.80
N ILE A 908 17.12 -36.13 5.91
CA ILE A 908 16.87 -34.74 5.53
C ILE A 908 16.13 -34.71 4.20
N GLU A 909 15.16 -33.82 4.09
CA GLU A 909 14.38 -33.56 2.87
C GLU A 909 14.12 -32.05 2.79
N ASN A 910 14.52 -31.43 1.68
CA ASN A 910 14.48 -29.97 1.48
C ASN A 910 15.09 -29.18 2.67
N GLY A 911 16.23 -29.66 3.17
CA GLY A 911 16.97 -29.07 4.30
C GLY A 911 16.40 -29.32 5.71
N LYS A 912 15.27 -30.03 5.85
CA LYS A 912 14.63 -30.32 7.16
C LYS A 912 14.62 -31.81 7.49
N VAL A 913 14.64 -32.17 8.78
CA VAL A 913 14.46 -33.56 9.21
C VAL A 913 13.03 -34.04 8.92
N ASN A 914 12.90 -35.07 8.07
CA ASN A 914 11.61 -35.71 7.84
C ASN A 914 11.40 -36.87 8.83
N LEU A 915 10.69 -36.59 9.94
CA LEU A 915 10.37 -37.55 11.00
C LEU A 915 9.34 -38.64 10.59
N SER A 916 8.62 -38.49 9.48
CA SER A 916 7.65 -39.50 9.03
C SER A 916 8.25 -40.55 8.08
N TYR A 917 9.46 -40.30 7.56
CA TYR A 917 10.09 -41.16 6.55
C TYR A 917 10.49 -42.54 7.12
N THR A 918 10.07 -43.61 6.45
CA THR A 918 10.55 -44.99 6.69
C THR A 918 10.83 -45.64 5.34
N GLY A 919 12.03 -46.19 5.15
CA GLY A 919 12.51 -46.67 3.84
C GLY A 919 14.03 -46.60 3.70
N LEU A 920 14.55 -46.79 2.49
CA LEU A 920 15.98 -46.67 2.19
C LEU A 920 16.35 -45.24 1.76
N ALA A 921 17.44 -44.71 2.32
CA ALA A 921 18.03 -43.45 1.88
C ALA A 921 19.56 -43.54 1.82
N ASP A 922 20.17 -42.64 1.04
CA ASP A 922 21.58 -42.67 0.69
C ASP A 922 22.35 -41.47 1.29
N ASN A 923 23.62 -41.69 1.60
CA ASN A 923 24.62 -40.63 1.75
C ASN A 923 26.01 -41.12 1.26
N GLU A 924 27.04 -40.29 1.46
CA GLU A 924 28.42 -40.60 1.07
C GLU A 924 29.02 -41.87 1.71
N ASN A 925 28.40 -42.39 2.78
CA ASN A 925 28.81 -43.63 3.45
C ASN A 925 28.00 -44.87 2.99
N GLY A 926 27.14 -44.71 1.97
CA GLY A 926 26.31 -45.78 1.42
C GLY A 926 24.82 -45.61 1.73
N ARG A 927 24.10 -46.73 1.64
CA ARG A 927 22.63 -46.76 1.70
C ARG A 927 22.14 -47.41 2.98
N PHE A 928 21.24 -46.72 3.67
CA PHE A 928 20.80 -47.06 5.02
C PHE A 928 19.28 -47.18 5.12
N TYR A 929 18.82 -48.04 6.02
CA TYR A 929 17.43 -48.16 6.41
C TYR A 929 17.06 -47.14 7.48
N ILE A 930 16.03 -46.36 7.18
CA ILE A 930 15.45 -45.31 8.02
C ILE A 930 14.12 -45.82 8.60
N GLN A 931 13.89 -45.57 9.88
CA GLN A 931 12.59 -45.72 10.54
C GLN A 931 12.25 -44.44 11.29
N ASN A 932 11.08 -43.86 11.01
CA ASN A 932 10.59 -42.60 11.60
C ASN A 932 11.64 -41.47 11.55
N GLY A 933 12.20 -41.26 10.36
CA GLY A 933 13.20 -40.21 10.07
C GLY A 933 14.62 -40.47 10.57
N LYS A 934 14.88 -41.58 11.29
CA LYS A 934 16.20 -41.89 11.86
C LYS A 934 16.79 -43.18 11.29
N VAL A 935 18.10 -43.22 11.03
CA VAL A 935 18.80 -44.46 10.65
C VAL A 935 18.70 -45.48 11.77
N LYS A 936 18.32 -46.71 11.42
CA LYS A 936 18.15 -47.82 12.36
C LYS A 936 19.26 -48.85 12.20
N PHE A 937 20.38 -48.62 12.90
CA PHE A 937 21.61 -49.41 12.81
C PHE A 937 21.53 -50.86 13.34
N ASP A 938 20.46 -51.25 14.01
CA ASP A 938 20.20 -52.64 14.44
C ASP A 938 19.32 -53.42 13.45
N TYR A 939 18.79 -52.79 12.40
CA TYR A 939 17.90 -53.44 11.44
C TYR A 939 18.65 -54.42 10.53
N THR A 940 18.18 -55.67 10.45
CA THR A 940 18.67 -56.68 9.50
C THR A 940 17.48 -57.41 8.90
N ASN A 941 17.27 -57.31 7.58
CA ASN A 941 16.20 -57.97 6.85
C ASN A 941 16.45 -57.96 5.33
N LEU A 942 15.70 -58.74 4.55
CA LEU A 942 15.51 -58.51 3.12
C LEU A 942 14.34 -57.57 2.89
N ILE A 943 14.56 -56.48 2.16
CA ILE A 943 13.52 -55.50 1.84
C ILE A 943 13.43 -55.26 0.34
N GLN A 944 12.21 -54.95 -0.13
CA GLN A 944 11.97 -54.62 -1.52
C GLN A 944 12.47 -53.20 -1.83
N ASP A 945 13.16 -53.08 -2.96
CA ASP A 945 13.73 -51.84 -3.50
C ASP A 945 13.42 -51.76 -5.00
N GLY A 946 12.25 -51.21 -5.33
CA GLY A 946 11.72 -51.26 -6.70
C GLY A 946 11.41 -52.70 -7.13
N ALA A 947 12.10 -53.16 -8.18
CA ALA A 947 12.01 -54.54 -8.67
C ALA A 947 12.94 -55.52 -7.95
N ASP A 948 13.96 -55.02 -7.26
CA ASP A 948 14.95 -55.84 -6.55
C ASP A 948 14.53 -56.12 -5.11
N TRP A 949 15.08 -57.18 -4.52
CA TRP A 949 15.07 -57.41 -3.08
C TRP A 949 16.51 -57.35 -2.56
N VAL A 950 16.78 -56.38 -1.69
CA VAL A 950 18.14 -56.06 -1.21
C VAL A 950 18.35 -56.48 0.24
N TYR A 951 19.56 -56.95 0.56
CA TYR A 951 19.91 -57.31 1.93
C TYR A 951 20.43 -56.11 2.73
N VAL A 952 19.69 -55.78 3.79
CA VAL A 952 20.12 -54.83 4.82
C VAL A 952 20.66 -55.60 6.01
N LYS A 953 21.85 -55.23 6.48
CA LYS A 953 22.46 -55.77 7.70
C LYS A 953 23.05 -54.65 8.54
N ASN A 954 22.67 -54.60 9.82
CA ASN A 954 23.02 -53.53 10.75
C ASN A 954 22.69 -52.13 10.19
N GLY A 955 21.48 -51.99 9.68
CA GLY A 955 20.94 -50.76 9.09
C GLY A 955 21.52 -50.35 7.73
N HIS A 956 22.45 -51.11 7.15
CA HIS A 956 23.15 -50.76 5.91
C HIS A 956 22.96 -51.82 4.81
N VAL A 957 22.71 -51.38 3.57
CA VAL A 957 22.56 -52.28 2.40
C VAL A 957 23.92 -52.91 2.05
N LYS A 958 23.95 -54.23 1.80
CA LYS A 958 25.20 -54.98 1.55
C LYS A 958 25.34 -55.39 0.08
N ASN A 959 25.68 -54.43 -0.77
CA ASN A 959 25.81 -54.56 -2.23
C ASN A 959 26.85 -55.60 -2.72
N ASP A 960 27.68 -56.12 -1.82
CA ASP A 960 28.72 -57.13 -2.07
C ASP A 960 28.39 -58.51 -1.47
N TYR A 961 27.23 -58.64 -0.80
CA TYR A 961 26.86 -59.89 -0.13
C TYR A 961 26.39 -60.96 -1.11
N THR A 962 27.07 -62.10 -1.11
CA THR A 962 26.65 -63.33 -1.78
C THR A 962 26.48 -64.43 -0.74
N GLY A 963 25.34 -65.10 -0.72
CA GLY A 963 24.97 -66.03 0.34
C GLY A 963 23.46 -66.11 0.57
N PHE A 964 23.04 -66.35 1.81
CA PHE A 964 21.63 -66.55 2.17
C PHE A 964 21.14 -65.54 3.20
N ALA A 965 19.96 -64.98 2.96
CA ALA A 965 19.23 -64.17 3.92
C ALA A 965 17.74 -64.53 3.90
N GLU A 966 17.01 -64.11 4.92
CA GLU A 966 15.61 -64.47 5.13
C GLU A 966 14.78 -63.26 5.52
N ASN A 967 13.49 -63.34 5.23
CA ASN A 967 12.44 -62.44 5.71
C ASN A 967 11.15 -63.24 5.94
N GLU A 968 10.04 -62.54 6.19
CA GLU A 968 8.72 -63.15 6.39
C GLU A 968 8.21 -64.03 5.23
N ASN A 969 8.80 -63.91 4.02
CA ASN A 969 8.41 -64.67 2.83
C ASN A 969 9.30 -65.90 2.57
N GLY A 970 10.31 -66.16 3.41
CA GLY A 970 11.18 -67.33 3.31
C GLY A 970 12.67 -66.98 3.25
N ARG A 971 13.46 -67.95 2.78
CA ARG A 971 14.93 -67.88 2.73
C ARG A 971 15.40 -67.89 1.29
N PHE A 972 16.21 -66.90 0.93
CA PHE A 972 16.58 -66.59 -0.45
C PHE A 972 18.09 -66.63 -0.64
N TYR A 973 18.51 -67.00 -1.84
CA TYR A 973 19.90 -66.90 -2.29
C TYR A 973 20.14 -65.53 -2.92
N LEU A 974 21.27 -64.93 -2.57
CA LEU A 974 21.69 -63.61 -2.99
C LEU A 974 23.03 -63.63 -3.70
N GLU A 975 23.16 -62.74 -4.69
CA GLU A 975 24.41 -62.39 -5.34
C GLU A 975 24.51 -60.86 -5.42
N ASN A 976 25.67 -60.30 -5.08
CA ASN A 976 25.91 -58.84 -5.11
C ASN A 976 24.82 -58.03 -4.35
N GLY A 977 24.44 -58.53 -3.16
CA GLY A 977 23.48 -57.89 -2.26
C GLY A 977 22.01 -58.00 -2.63
N LYS A 978 21.68 -58.69 -3.74
CA LYS A 978 20.32 -58.83 -4.28
C LYS A 978 19.89 -60.28 -4.38
N VAL A 979 18.60 -60.55 -4.19
CA VAL A 979 18.02 -61.88 -4.46
C VAL A 979 18.13 -62.20 -5.96
N ASN A 980 18.77 -63.32 -6.30
CA ASN A 980 18.85 -63.79 -7.69
C ASN A 980 17.69 -64.75 -8.00
N PHE A 981 16.56 -64.21 -8.46
CA PHE A 981 15.36 -64.99 -8.81
C PHE A 981 15.52 -65.94 -10.02
N GLU A 982 16.62 -65.86 -10.78
CA GLU A 982 16.91 -66.84 -11.85
C GLU A 982 17.74 -68.02 -11.35
N TYR A 983 18.33 -67.92 -10.15
CA TYR A 983 19.21 -68.95 -9.61
C TYR A 983 18.45 -70.24 -9.25
N THR A 984 18.76 -71.34 -9.92
CA THR A 984 18.21 -72.66 -9.61
C THR A 984 19.34 -73.69 -9.57
N ASN A 985 19.68 -74.20 -8.38
CA ASN A 985 20.81 -75.11 -8.18
C ASN A 985 20.75 -75.82 -6.80
N VAL A 986 21.59 -76.84 -6.61
CA VAL A 986 21.87 -77.41 -5.28
C VAL A 986 23.19 -76.83 -4.76
N ILE A 987 23.14 -76.08 -3.66
CA ILE A 987 24.26 -75.29 -3.14
C ILE A 987 24.34 -75.39 -1.62
N GLN A 988 25.54 -75.19 -1.05
CA GLN A 988 25.79 -75.26 0.38
C GLN A 988 25.29 -73.99 1.11
N ASP A 989 24.49 -74.18 2.17
CA ASP A 989 24.08 -73.15 3.14
C ASP A 989 24.56 -73.58 4.54
N GLY A 990 25.71 -73.05 4.94
CA GLY A 990 26.36 -73.44 6.19
C GLY A 990 26.80 -74.92 6.20
N ALA A 991 26.20 -75.72 7.09
CA ALA A 991 26.47 -77.16 7.19
C ALA A 991 25.57 -78.00 6.27
N ASP A 992 24.46 -77.45 5.79
CA ASP A 992 23.51 -78.14 4.91
C ASP A 992 23.81 -77.89 3.44
N TRP A 993 23.33 -78.76 2.57
CA TRP A 993 23.18 -78.48 1.14
C TRP A 993 21.70 -78.38 0.82
N VAL A 994 21.30 -77.28 0.18
CA VAL A 994 19.90 -76.91 -0.06
C VAL A 994 19.60 -76.81 -1.54
N TYR A 995 18.38 -77.14 -1.93
CA TYR A 995 17.86 -76.87 -3.27
C TYR A 995 17.26 -75.47 -3.33
N VAL A 996 17.90 -74.60 -4.11
CA VAL A 996 17.37 -73.29 -4.47
C VAL A 996 16.66 -73.41 -5.81
N GLU A 997 15.44 -72.93 -5.87
CA GLU A 997 14.63 -72.85 -7.09
C GLU A 997 14.16 -71.40 -7.26
N LYS A 998 14.54 -70.78 -8.39
CA LYS A 998 14.24 -69.39 -8.70
C LYS A 998 14.57 -68.41 -7.56
N GLY A 999 15.77 -68.54 -7.01
CA GLY A 999 16.29 -67.72 -5.92
C GLY A 999 15.76 -68.06 -4.52
N HIS A 1000 14.77 -68.93 -4.39
CA HIS A 1000 14.17 -69.30 -3.09
C HIS A 1000 14.55 -70.73 -2.68
N VAL A 1001 14.84 -70.96 -1.39
CA VAL A 1001 15.12 -72.31 -0.85
C VAL A 1001 13.81 -73.11 -0.83
N ASN A 1002 13.64 -74.05 -1.77
CA ASN A 1002 12.38 -74.80 -1.89
C ASN A 1002 12.31 -75.98 -0.90
N THR A 1003 11.93 -75.66 0.34
CA THR A 1003 11.70 -76.63 1.45
C THR A 1003 10.61 -77.66 1.19
N ASN A 1004 9.75 -77.46 0.17
CA ASN A 1004 8.69 -78.41 -0.19
C ASN A 1004 9.15 -79.43 -1.25
N TYR A 1005 10.35 -79.28 -1.80
CA TYR A 1005 10.84 -80.17 -2.87
C TYR A 1005 11.45 -81.46 -2.31
N THR A 1006 10.95 -82.60 -2.78
CA THR A 1006 11.54 -83.93 -2.59
C THR A 1006 11.64 -84.62 -3.95
N GLY A 1007 12.86 -84.98 -4.38
CA GLY A 1007 13.13 -85.40 -5.76
C GLY A 1007 14.61 -85.63 -6.03
N ILE A 1008 15.08 -85.34 -7.25
CA ILE A 1008 16.51 -85.35 -7.61
C ILE A 1008 16.84 -84.06 -8.38
N ARG A 1009 17.92 -83.39 -7.98
CA ARG A 1009 18.45 -82.18 -8.65
C ARG A 1009 19.96 -82.28 -8.78
N GLN A 1010 20.50 -81.76 -9.89
CA GLN A 1010 21.95 -81.77 -10.14
C GLN A 1010 22.59 -80.44 -9.74
N ASN A 1011 23.88 -80.50 -9.40
CA ASN A 1011 24.80 -79.36 -9.46
C ASN A 1011 26.08 -79.79 -10.20
N ALA A 1012 27.14 -78.96 -10.15
CA ALA A 1012 28.40 -79.26 -10.83
C ALA A 1012 29.13 -80.52 -10.30
N ASN A 1013 28.78 -81.01 -9.11
CA ASN A 1013 29.42 -82.16 -8.46
C ASN A 1013 28.67 -83.48 -8.67
N GLY A 1014 27.43 -83.46 -9.18
CA GLY A 1014 26.61 -84.66 -9.38
C GLY A 1014 25.11 -84.43 -9.30
N TRP A 1015 24.36 -85.54 -9.35
CA TRP A 1015 22.91 -85.58 -9.07
C TRP A 1015 22.68 -85.97 -7.62
N TRP A 1016 21.85 -85.21 -6.91
CA TRP A 1016 21.61 -85.37 -5.48
C TRP A 1016 20.13 -85.63 -5.20
N ARG A 1017 19.86 -86.57 -4.29
CA ARG A 1017 18.57 -86.78 -3.65
C ARG A 1017 18.26 -85.58 -2.77
N ILE A 1018 17.20 -84.86 -3.13
CA ILE A 1018 16.65 -83.81 -2.27
C ILE A 1018 15.45 -84.36 -1.51
N LYS A 1019 15.37 -84.03 -0.23
CA LYS A 1019 14.25 -84.32 0.66
C LYS A 1019 13.98 -83.09 1.52
N ASP A 1020 12.73 -82.62 1.51
CA ASP A 1020 12.28 -81.44 2.24
C ASP A 1020 13.19 -80.20 2.00
N GLY A 1021 13.62 -80.05 0.74
CA GLY A 1021 14.53 -78.99 0.26
C GLY A 1021 16.02 -79.15 0.56
N LYS A 1022 16.46 -80.22 1.24
CA LYS A 1022 17.87 -80.48 1.59
C LYS A 1022 18.42 -81.76 0.94
N VAL A 1023 19.73 -81.84 0.72
CA VAL A 1023 20.39 -83.08 0.28
C VAL A 1023 20.35 -84.13 1.38
N ASP A 1024 19.84 -85.32 1.07
CA ASP A 1024 19.82 -86.48 1.97
C ASP A 1024 21.02 -87.39 1.70
N PHE A 1025 22.20 -87.02 2.22
CA PHE A 1025 23.45 -87.79 2.11
C PHE A 1025 23.37 -89.23 2.67
N SER A 1026 22.28 -89.62 3.33
CA SER A 1026 22.07 -91.00 3.80
C SER A 1026 21.34 -91.87 2.78
N TYR A 1027 20.87 -91.30 1.67
CA TYR A 1027 20.01 -91.97 0.72
C TYR A 1027 20.79 -92.85 -0.29
N THR A 1028 20.44 -94.12 -0.34
CA THR A 1028 20.86 -95.07 -1.39
C THR A 1028 19.63 -95.83 -1.90
N GLY A 1029 19.29 -95.69 -3.18
CA GLY A 1029 18.07 -96.27 -3.76
C GLY A 1029 17.60 -95.64 -5.07
N LEU A 1030 16.44 -96.10 -5.57
CA LEU A 1030 15.82 -95.59 -6.78
C LEU A 1030 14.94 -94.36 -6.49
N ALA A 1031 15.22 -93.25 -7.16
CA ALA A 1031 14.44 -92.02 -7.11
C ALA A 1031 14.06 -91.52 -8.52
N ASP A 1032 13.02 -90.69 -8.60
CA ASP A 1032 12.47 -90.17 -9.85
C ASP A 1032 12.63 -88.64 -9.96
N ASN A 1033 12.80 -88.15 -11.19
CA ASN A 1033 12.60 -86.74 -11.55
C ASN A 1033 11.94 -86.63 -12.95
N GLU A 1034 11.77 -85.41 -13.46
CA GLU A 1034 11.14 -85.13 -14.76
C GLU A 1034 11.84 -85.76 -15.98
N ASN A 1035 13.10 -86.19 -15.85
CA ASN A 1035 13.89 -86.83 -16.91
C ASN A 1035 13.95 -88.36 -16.78
N GLY A 1036 13.38 -88.96 -15.72
CA GLY A 1036 13.28 -90.40 -15.54
C GLY A 1036 13.59 -90.92 -14.13
N ARG A 1037 13.88 -92.23 -14.06
CA ARG A 1037 14.22 -92.95 -12.83
C ARG A 1037 15.72 -93.21 -12.76
N PHE A 1038 16.34 -92.86 -11.63
CA PHE A 1038 17.78 -92.96 -11.40
C PHE A 1038 18.06 -93.74 -10.11
N TYR A 1039 19.22 -94.42 -10.06
CA TYR A 1039 19.74 -94.99 -8.81
C TYR A 1039 20.76 -94.02 -8.22
N ILE A 1040 20.56 -93.65 -6.96
CA ILE A 1040 21.38 -92.72 -6.20
C ILE A 1040 22.10 -93.50 -5.08
N GLU A 1041 23.33 -93.13 -4.73
CA GLU A 1041 24.17 -93.84 -3.75
C GLU A 1041 24.93 -92.85 -2.87
N ASN A 1042 24.64 -92.85 -1.56
CA ASN A 1042 25.21 -91.97 -0.52
C ASN A 1042 24.92 -90.47 -0.71
N GLY A 1043 23.72 -90.13 -1.19
CA GLY A 1043 23.28 -88.76 -1.44
C GLY A 1043 22.95 -88.45 -2.89
#